data_AF-A0A0G3GYP6-F1
#
_entry.id   AF-A0A0G3GYP6-F1
#
_cell.length_a   1.000
_cell.length_b   1.000
_cell.length_c   1.000
_cell.angle_alpha   90.00
_cell.angle_beta   90.00
_cell.angle_gamma   90.00
#
_symmetry.space_group_name_H-M   'P 1'
#
loop_
_entity.id
_entity.type
_entity.pdbx_description
1 polymer ?
#
loop_
_entity_poly.entity_id
_entity_poly.type
_entity_poly.pdbx_seq_one_letter_code
_entity_poly.pdbx_strand_id
1 'polypeptide(L)'
;MKVNPDLEQAITIFKELGWHEAPLSSAPTLPLGTPEQQKIALKGLRTGDWSGFNSKGKKKSVLAGIDWDMLGFFAVRLGVDAKRAARLLDRDNREINVAVIQQRGAEFATEFVQYVFAPRSQVNPLLKDTALELVLRMGLDHPTTADFYDTWLSKVCSSFAGSRTSIPLSVFRPTFSTFLEQCAEHGTYPVTDAIVDGYTRGWVSEEMAVKLTLDGIESAESITNRKGHAVALATEITPDPKVLLPHLARIGTLVVTLEPPLVEALAVPLIPIVADSDLTDIALAALYVTTKKALLAVLKALLTRENPDSSTKEALSPRLEELSASPDATTAKHATALLRQWGTQLTETPTTEPTCRWEATPKLWELPRFSRGVASVEKLAEVAQILAQRGHGEFSHVLDIHIERLLALANELARTDQDATRLILKTTPTLLDGVFAQWAKAPENSASKTPRFAGVARARLRRLIPKLGHVPCLLSEPSYVDMSITADDLVTRLAQYDAAGVAALESDLQLALARLNLHTITDDTVQQLAALNVPLELENGTHFDRTATQVAADYLTDPFTEPAANFNRGFVQLKFDKNPASLEGLPIRFFSSGAYALPHHWVFPHFGNAAFTDMKWGSFIDADTVVGINQAARHGKPLPPAAVINLLAMQRLTKNGADCSQALLKAWQRGLITPGVADISFLDWQEKISNLKALALALDDAAHLGLLSVVWPVLDDLIGASLKASSLIAGTADVAAVMEKLAPAVADAIKEGRAPHDAAAVQHLRTLAARRGKNNAVTTAKKAVAALPATSSPVASAQPAPTVEYAEATLLNDAEFRKQWITDRSTAHTPIVDGAQLSLRWENPLAKPRCMRVDMYLPHLDQTVSAYRKTGWFYDIVTEQQCEVFTEEGPKKCLRWDESAGQLVLNEDRGQMTRETGVTAVPQFLLPVLMAFTCDEKYSTNGCKALKDFIGWARYSPEYVADAVRTVLPFEQFNPAKAAQFMAKQPQVLSLLWPMLTESLRHAAAQVAEGSVPRWLNKVLEVVYFQSDLLASATVRGHIPTTEWAALHELGGMKKKCAARDKAMRLAEIFDAALARG
;
A
#
# COMPACT_ATOMS: atom_id res chain seq x y z
N MET A 1 -19.47 12.29 -36.33
CA MET A 1 -20.35 13.23 -35.61
C MET A 1 -21.59 13.45 -36.46
N LYS A 2 -22.76 12.98 -36.03
CA LYS A 2 -24.02 13.22 -36.72
C LYS A 2 -24.80 14.28 -35.94
N VAL A 3 -24.72 15.55 -36.37
CA VAL A 3 -25.46 16.66 -35.75
C VAL A 3 -26.91 16.60 -36.23
N ASN A 4 -27.87 16.89 -35.35
CA ASN A 4 -29.29 16.96 -35.71
C ASN A 4 -29.55 18.27 -36.49
N PRO A 5 -30.21 18.22 -37.66
CA PRO A 5 -30.48 19.42 -38.48
C PRO A 5 -31.35 20.46 -37.78
N ASP A 6 -32.16 20.06 -36.79
CA ASP A 6 -33.04 20.95 -36.03
C ASP A 6 -32.37 21.48 -34.73
N LEU A 7 -31.08 21.21 -34.49
CA LEU A 7 -30.38 21.59 -33.24
C LEU A 7 -30.28 23.10 -33.04
N GLU A 8 -30.03 23.88 -34.10
CA GLU A 8 -29.92 25.35 -34.00
C GLU A 8 -31.26 26.02 -33.59
N GLN A 9 -32.38 25.49 -34.09
CA GLN A 9 -33.71 25.97 -33.72
C GLN A 9 -34.02 25.65 -32.25
N ALA A 10 -33.63 24.46 -31.79
CA ALA A 10 -33.78 24.11 -30.37
C ALA A 10 -32.92 24.98 -29.45
N ILE A 11 -31.69 25.32 -29.86
CA ILE A 11 -30.80 26.24 -29.12
C ILE A 11 -31.39 27.66 -29.08
N THR A 12 -32.05 28.11 -30.15
CA THR A 12 -32.70 29.43 -30.21
C THR A 12 -33.82 29.52 -29.18
N ILE A 13 -34.71 28.51 -29.15
CA ILE A 13 -35.80 28.42 -28.16
C ILE A 13 -35.24 28.34 -26.73
N PHE A 14 -34.19 27.55 -26.51
CA PHE A 14 -33.50 27.45 -25.22
C PHE A 14 -32.98 28.82 -24.73
N LYS A 15 -32.44 29.64 -25.63
CA LYS A 15 -31.97 31.00 -25.31
C LYS A 15 -33.13 31.97 -25.07
N GLU A 16 -34.16 31.95 -25.91
CA GLU A 16 -35.37 32.78 -25.78
C GLU A 16 -36.08 32.57 -24.44
N LEU A 17 -36.08 31.34 -23.94
CA LEU A 17 -36.67 30.98 -22.64
C LEU A 17 -35.74 31.29 -21.44
N GLY A 18 -34.57 31.90 -21.69
CA GLY A 18 -33.65 32.34 -20.63
C GLY A 18 -32.83 31.23 -19.97
N TRP A 19 -32.87 29.99 -20.47
CA TRP A 19 -32.17 28.87 -19.82
C TRP A 19 -30.65 29.02 -19.82
N HIS A 20 -30.07 29.66 -20.83
CA HIS A 20 -28.62 29.83 -20.96
C HIS A 20 -27.98 30.80 -19.95
N GLU A 21 -28.77 31.66 -19.31
CA GLU A 21 -28.31 32.66 -18.33
C GLU A 21 -28.71 32.29 -16.89
N ALA A 22 -29.59 31.31 -16.73
CA ALA A 22 -30.09 30.87 -15.44
C ALA A 22 -29.09 29.95 -14.71
N PRO A 23 -29.02 29.99 -13.37
CA PRO A 23 -28.19 29.06 -12.61
C PRO A 23 -28.75 27.62 -12.69
N LEU A 24 -27.87 26.62 -12.63
CA LEU A 24 -28.21 25.19 -12.71
C LEU A 24 -29.36 24.79 -11.75
N SER A 25 -29.37 25.35 -10.54
CA SER A 25 -30.38 25.08 -9.50
C SER A 25 -31.81 25.47 -9.90
N SER A 26 -31.99 26.36 -10.89
CA SER A 26 -33.30 26.77 -11.40
C SER A 26 -33.86 25.83 -12.47
N ALA A 27 -33.04 24.93 -13.02
CA ALA A 27 -33.43 24.04 -14.11
C ALA A 27 -34.72 23.23 -13.87
N PRO A 28 -35.04 22.75 -12.65
CA PRO A 28 -36.31 22.07 -12.40
C PRO A 28 -37.53 22.99 -12.58
N THR A 29 -37.45 24.30 -12.34
CA THR A 29 -38.64 25.17 -12.29
C THR A 29 -38.81 26.08 -13.51
N LEU A 30 -37.78 26.23 -14.34
CA LEU A 30 -37.82 27.09 -15.53
C LEU A 30 -38.95 26.76 -16.51
N PRO A 31 -39.48 27.73 -17.26
CA PRO A 31 -40.54 27.49 -18.24
C PRO A 31 -40.03 26.70 -19.45
N LEU A 32 -40.87 25.82 -19.99
CA LEU A 32 -40.56 25.07 -21.22
C LEU A 32 -41.08 25.75 -22.51
N GLY A 33 -41.72 26.91 -22.38
CA GLY A 33 -42.37 27.61 -23.48
C GLY A 33 -43.72 27.01 -23.89
N THR A 34 -44.26 27.50 -25.00
CA THR A 34 -45.53 27.04 -25.59
C THR A 34 -45.44 25.59 -26.10
N PRO A 35 -46.56 24.85 -26.24
CA PRO A 35 -46.56 23.49 -26.80
C PRO A 35 -45.84 23.38 -28.15
N GLU A 36 -46.00 24.39 -29.01
CA GLU A 36 -45.33 24.49 -30.31
C GLU A 36 -43.81 24.61 -30.16
N GLN A 37 -43.33 25.49 -29.26
CA GLN A 37 -41.90 25.63 -28.95
C GLN A 37 -41.32 24.34 -28.38
N GLN A 38 -42.03 23.66 -27.47
CA GLN A 38 -41.61 22.40 -26.88
C GLN A 38 -41.44 21.31 -27.95
N LYS A 39 -42.39 21.20 -28.89
CA LYS A 39 -42.33 20.23 -30.00
C LYS A 39 -41.12 20.46 -30.91
N ILE A 40 -40.83 21.73 -31.24
CA ILE A 40 -39.70 22.10 -32.08
C ILE A 40 -38.38 21.83 -31.35
N ALA A 41 -38.25 22.27 -30.09
CA ALA A 41 -37.05 22.07 -29.30
C ALA A 41 -36.75 20.57 -29.06
N LEU A 42 -37.77 19.77 -28.71
CA LEU A 42 -37.61 18.32 -28.53
C LEU A 42 -37.11 17.63 -29.81
N LYS A 43 -37.62 18.04 -30.98
CA LYS A 43 -37.21 17.48 -32.27
C LYS A 43 -35.70 17.65 -32.52
N GLY A 44 -35.12 18.79 -32.13
CA GLY A 44 -33.69 19.09 -32.25
C GLY A 44 -32.81 18.42 -31.18
N LEU A 45 -33.34 18.19 -29.98
CA LEU A 45 -32.55 17.68 -28.83
C LEU A 45 -32.61 16.16 -28.65
N ARG A 46 -33.65 15.49 -29.18
CA ARG A 46 -33.88 14.04 -29.02
C ARG A 46 -32.81 13.15 -29.64
N THR A 47 -32.04 13.63 -30.62
CA THR A 47 -30.99 12.86 -31.31
C THR A 47 -29.79 13.74 -31.68
N GLY A 48 -28.69 13.12 -32.09
CA GLY A 48 -27.49 13.78 -32.59
C GLY A 48 -26.42 14.04 -31.53
N ASP A 49 -25.18 14.18 -31.99
CA ASP A 49 -24.01 14.46 -31.15
C ASP A 49 -23.87 15.98 -30.95
N TRP A 50 -23.72 16.43 -29.70
CA TRP A 50 -23.49 17.85 -29.39
C TRP A 50 -21.98 18.21 -29.29
N SER A 51 -21.09 17.21 -29.31
CA SER A 51 -19.63 17.40 -29.44
C SER A 51 -18.94 16.20 -30.12
N GLY A 52 -17.71 16.41 -30.64
CA GLY A 52 -16.89 15.36 -31.26
C GLY A 52 -15.40 15.68 -31.21
N PHE A 53 -14.53 14.74 -31.60
CA PHE A 53 -13.07 14.97 -31.68
C PHE A 53 -12.68 15.38 -33.11
N ASN A 54 -11.79 16.36 -33.25
CA ASN A 54 -11.18 16.67 -34.54
C ASN A 54 -10.08 15.64 -34.90
N SER A 55 -9.56 15.72 -36.12
CA SER A 55 -8.50 14.84 -36.64
C SER A 55 -7.18 14.87 -35.84
N LYS A 56 -7.03 15.81 -34.89
CA LYS A 56 -5.89 15.94 -33.97
C LYS A 56 -6.21 15.47 -32.55
N GLY A 57 -7.37 14.84 -32.33
CA GLY A 57 -7.81 14.37 -31.01
C GLY A 57 -8.24 15.48 -30.05
N LYS A 58 -8.42 16.74 -30.51
CA LYS A 58 -8.97 17.82 -29.69
C LYS A 58 -10.50 17.84 -29.79
N LYS A 59 -11.18 17.98 -28.65
CA LYS A 59 -12.64 18.09 -28.57
C LYS A 59 -13.10 19.37 -29.31
N LYS A 60 -13.95 19.24 -30.31
CA LYS A 60 -14.68 20.31 -30.99
C LYS A 60 -16.13 20.29 -30.48
N SER A 61 -16.52 21.34 -29.76
CA SER A 61 -17.91 21.53 -29.33
C SER A 61 -18.70 22.27 -30.41
N VAL A 62 -19.94 21.87 -30.67
CA VAL A 62 -20.90 22.64 -31.51
C VAL A 62 -21.65 23.68 -30.65
N LEU A 63 -21.46 23.62 -29.33
CA LEU A 63 -22.18 24.41 -28.31
C LEU A 63 -21.32 25.55 -27.72
N ALA A 64 -20.67 26.36 -28.56
CA ALA A 64 -19.85 27.46 -28.06
C ALA A 64 -20.69 28.45 -27.21
N GLY A 65 -20.32 28.62 -25.94
CA GLY A 65 -21.01 29.53 -25.00
C GLY A 65 -22.34 29.01 -24.43
N ILE A 66 -22.63 27.71 -24.53
CA ILE A 66 -23.81 27.09 -23.93
C ILE A 66 -23.35 26.08 -22.88
N ASP A 67 -23.90 26.21 -21.68
CA ASP A 67 -23.72 25.21 -20.63
C ASP A 67 -24.40 23.90 -21.02
N TRP A 68 -23.62 22.81 -21.03
CA TRP A 68 -24.06 21.51 -21.49
C TRP A 68 -25.15 20.93 -20.60
N ASP A 69 -25.05 21.17 -19.30
CA ASP A 69 -25.91 20.56 -18.29
C ASP A 69 -27.26 21.25 -18.29
N MET A 70 -27.28 22.58 -18.42
CA MET A 70 -28.53 23.32 -18.61
C MET A 70 -29.29 22.86 -19.86
N LEU A 71 -28.60 22.64 -20.99
CA LEU A 71 -29.25 22.13 -22.20
C LEU A 71 -29.73 20.69 -22.03
N GLY A 72 -28.98 19.87 -21.27
CA GLY A 72 -29.36 18.52 -20.87
C GLY A 72 -30.64 18.51 -20.03
N PHE A 73 -30.74 19.33 -18.99
CA PHE A 73 -31.93 19.44 -18.14
C PHE A 73 -33.15 19.90 -18.93
N PHE A 74 -32.98 20.89 -19.81
CA PHE A 74 -34.04 21.34 -20.69
C PHE A 74 -34.56 20.20 -21.58
N ALA A 75 -33.65 19.43 -22.21
CA ALA A 75 -34.01 18.29 -23.03
C ALA A 75 -34.75 17.20 -22.24
N VAL A 76 -34.32 16.89 -21.02
CA VAL A 76 -34.99 15.92 -20.15
C VAL A 76 -36.39 16.37 -19.79
N ARG A 77 -36.60 17.63 -19.41
CA ARG A 77 -37.95 18.14 -19.09
C ARG A 77 -38.86 18.24 -20.32
N LEU A 78 -38.30 18.47 -21.52
CA LEU A 78 -39.05 18.50 -22.78
C LEU A 78 -39.58 17.14 -23.25
N GLY A 79 -39.08 16.03 -22.73
CA GLY A 79 -39.61 14.71 -23.09
C GLY A 79 -38.68 13.78 -23.86
N VAL A 80 -37.34 13.94 -23.80
CA VAL A 80 -36.46 12.91 -24.37
C VAL A 80 -36.61 11.58 -23.62
N ASP A 81 -36.31 10.46 -24.29
CA ASP A 81 -36.34 9.13 -23.70
C ASP A 81 -35.25 8.91 -22.64
N ALA A 82 -35.42 7.89 -21.80
CA ALA A 82 -34.51 7.58 -20.69
C ALA A 82 -33.06 7.34 -21.14
N LYS A 83 -32.87 6.69 -22.29
CA LYS A 83 -31.56 6.42 -22.88
C LYS A 83 -30.85 7.70 -23.31
N ARG A 84 -31.60 8.66 -23.87
CA ARG A 84 -31.09 9.97 -24.25
C ARG A 84 -30.80 10.79 -23.00
N ALA A 85 -31.69 10.81 -22.01
CA ALA A 85 -31.47 11.49 -20.73
C ALA A 85 -30.15 11.05 -20.06
N ALA A 86 -29.91 9.74 -19.95
CA ALA A 86 -28.68 9.19 -19.36
C ALA A 86 -27.39 9.53 -20.13
N ARG A 87 -27.48 9.98 -21.40
CA ARG A 87 -26.33 10.46 -22.18
C ARG A 87 -26.11 11.96 -22.05
N LEU A 88 -27.14 12.71 -21.65
CA LEU A 88 -27.13 14.16 -21.61
C LEU A 88 -26.82 14.70 -20.21
N LEU A 89 -27.27 13.99 -19.16
CA LEU A 89 -27.08 14.42 -17.77
C LEU A 89 -25.63 14.22 -17.31
N ASP A 90 -25.10 15.23 -16.63
CA ASP A 90 -23.76 15.21 -16.05
C ASP A 90 -23.74 14.63 -14.63
N ARG A 91 -22.53 14.19 -14.23
CA ARG A 91 -22.24 13.45 -13.01
C ARG A 91 -22.22 14.32 -11.74
N ASP A 92 -21.95 15.61 -11.86
CA ASP A 92 -21.69 16.47 -10.70
C ASP A 92 -22.98 17.15 -10.16
N ASN A 93 -24.12 17.01 -10.87
CA ASN A 93 -25.40 17.67 -10.58
C ASN A 93 -26.53 16.72 -10.11
N ARG A 94 -26.23 15.72 -9.26
CA ARG A 94 -27.19 14.67 -8.86
C ARG A 94 -28.55 15.19 -8.38
N GLU A 95 -28.58 16.17 -7.47
CA GLU A 95 -29.84 16.67 -6.90
C GLU A 95 -30.76 17.28 -7.97
N ILE A 96 -30.16 17.99 -8.93
CA ILE A 96 -30.88 18.59 -10.06
C ILE A 96 -31.34 17.49 -11.02
N ASN A 97 -30.50 16.47 -11.28
CA ASN A 97 -30.88 15.29 -12.07
C ASN A 97 -32.15 14.63 -11.47
N VAL A 98 -32.15 14.39 -10.15
CA VAL A 98 -33.29 13.79 -9.44
C VAL A 98 -34.53 14.66 -9.59
N ALA A 99 -34.44 15.97 -9.32
CA ALA A 99 -35.57 16.89 -9.41
C ALA A 99 -36.15 16.99 -10.84
N VAL A 100 -35.28 17.03 -11.86
CA VAL A 100 -35.68 17.09 -13.26
C VAL A 100 -36.36 15.79 -13.72
N ILE A 101 -35.83 14.64 -13.31
CA ILE A 101 -36.42 13.33 -13.64
C ILE A 101 -37.75 13.11 -12.89
N GLN A 102 -37.85 13.54 -11.62
CA GLN A 102 -39.09 13.43 -10.84
C GLN A 102 -40.28 14.11 -11.51
N GLN A 103 -40.06 15.25 -12.17
CA GLN A 103 -41.11 15.97 -12.90
C GLN A 103 -41.64 15.23 -14.13
N ARG A 104 -40.88 14.26 -14.64
CA ARG A 104 -41.31 13.40 -15.75
C ARG A 104 -42.23 12.25 -15.30
N GLY A 105 -42.39 12.06 -13.99
CA GLY A 105 -43.28 11.06 -13.41
C GLY A 105 -42.61 9.69 -13.18
N ALA A 106 -43.33 8.82 -12.47
CA ALA A 106 -42.82 7.52 -12.03
C ALA A 106 -42.49 6.56 -13.18
N GLU A 107 -43.29 6.53 -14.24
CA GLU A 107 -43.05 5.66 -15.41
C GLU A 107 -41.69 5.95 -16.06
N PHE A 108 -41.41 7.23 -16.33
CA PHE A 108 -40.13 7.65 -16.91
C PHE A 108 -38.95 7.40 -15.97
N ALA A 109 -39.13 7.63 -14.66
CA ALA A 109 -38.11 7.36 -13.67
C ALA A 109 -37.77 5.85 -13.60
N THR A 110 -38.77 4.97 -13.68
CA THR A 110 -38.57 3.52 -13.75
C THR A 110 -37.81 3.11 -15.01
N GLU A 111 -38.18 3.63 -16.18
CA GLU A 111 -37.43 3.39 -17.43
C GLU A 111 -35.96 3.84 -17.33
N PHE A 112 -35.72 4.99 -16.70
CA PHE A 112 -34.38 5.50 -16.44
C PHE A 112 -33.57 4.59 -15.52
N VAL A 113 -34.16 4.15 -14.39
CA VAL A 113 -33.52 3.22 -13.45
C VAL A 113 -33.17 1.90 -14.16
N GLN A 114 -34.11 1.32 -14.92
CA GLN A 114 -33.88 0.08 -15.66
C GLN A 114 -32.76 0.22 -16.71
N TYR A 115 -32.70 1.36 -17.41
CA TYR A 115 -31.65 1.61 -18.40
C TYR A 115 -30.26 1.80 -17.74
N VAL A 116 -30.20 2.48 -16.60
CA VAL A 116 -28.94 2.76 -15.90
C VAL A 116 -28.32 1.48 -15.32
N PHE A 117 -29.15 0.60 -14.76
CA PHE A 117 -28.72 -0.67 -14.18
C PHE A 117 -28.78 -1.86 -15.15
N ALA A 118 -29.02 -1.62 -16.45
CA ALA A 118 -29.04 -2.69 -17.45
C ALA A 118 -27.65 -3.38 -17.58
N PRO A 119 -27.60 -4.71 -17.75
CA PRO A 119 -26.33 -5.41 -17.98
C PRO A 119 -25.56 -4.82 -19.18
N ARG A 120 -24.28 -4.51 -18.99
CA ARG A 120 -23.39 -3.87 -20.00
C ARG A 120 -23.83 -2.46 -20.44
N SER A 121 -24.58 -1.74 -19.60
CA SER A 121 -24.89 -0.35 -19.88
C SER A 121 -23.61 0.46 -20.06
N GLN A 122 -23.55 1.26 -21.13
CA GLN A 122 -22.42 2.15 -21.43
C GLN A 122 -22.60 3.53 -20.79
N VAL A 123 -23.58 3.68 -19.90
CA VAL A 123 -23.82 4.91 -19.16
C VAL A 123 -22.73 5.14 -18.14
N ASN A 124 -22.57 6.40 -17.76
CA ASN A 124 -21.64 6.77 -16.70
C ASN A 124 -22.06 6.08 -15.37
N PRO A 125 -21.17 5.32 -14.71
CA PRO A 125 -21.46 4.67 -13.43
C PRO A 125 -21.94 5.62 -12.33
N LEU A 126 -21.60 6.91 -12.39
CA LEU A 126 -22.01 7.92 -11.40
C LEU A 126 -23.51 8.28 -11.50
N LEU A 127 -24.18 7.99 -12.62
CA LEU A 127 -25.63 8.16 -12.75
C LEU A 127 -26.41 7.12 -11.92
N LYS A 128 -25.76 6.05 -11.46
CA LYS A 128 -26.37 5.05 -10.57
C LYS A 128 -26.81 5.67 -9.24
N ASP A 129 -26.11 6.69 -8.76
CA ASP A 129 -26.50 7.43 -7.54
C ASP A 129 -27.82 8.18 -7.74
N THR A 130 -28.01 8.79 -8.92
CA THR A 130 -29.26 9.47 -9.30
C THR A 130 -30.41 8.46 -9.37
N ALA A 131 -30.18 7.34 -10.06
CA ALA A 131 -31.17 6.27 -10.21
C ALA A 131 -31.55 5.66 -8.85
N LEU A 132 -30.57 5.43 -7.97
CA LEU A 132 -30.78 4.95 -6.62
C LEU A 132 -31.63 5.93 -5.79
N GLU A 133 -31.29 7.21 -5.82
CA GLU A 133 -32.04 8.23 -5.07
C GLU A 133 -33.49 8.37 -5.57
N LEU A 134 -33.73 8.20 -6.87
CA LEU A 134 -35.08 8.14 -7.44
C LEU A 134 -35.88 6.95 -6.90
N VAL A 135 -35.28 5.76 -6.86
CA VAL A 135 -35.90 4.56 -6.28
C VAL A 135 -36.32 4.84 -4.83
N LEU A 136 -35.41 5.36 -4.02
CA LEU A 136 -35.65 5.58 -2.59
C LEU A 136 -36.68 6.71 -2.33
N ARG A 137 -36.63 7.81 -3.08
CA ARG A 137 -37.55 8.95 -2.89
C ARG A 137 -38.95 8.71 -3.44
N MET A 138 -39.08 7.96 -4.53
CA MET A 138 -40.35 7.73 -5.23
C MET A 138 -40.96 6.35 -4.96
N GLY A 139 -40.24 5.45 -4.27
CA GLY A 139 -40.71 4.09 -3.99
C GLY A 139 -40.88 3.25 -5.25
N LEU A 140 -39.95 3.39 -6.22
CA LEU A 140 -40.04 2.71 -7.52
C LEU A 140 -39.61 1.25 -7.41
N ASP A 141 -40.12 0.42 -8.33
CA ASP A 141 -39.56 -0.91 -8.57
C ASP A 141 -38.09 -0.81 -8.96
N HIS A 142 -37.27 -1.69 -8.39
CA HIS A 142 -35.83 -1.71 -8.58
C HIS A 142 -35.30 -3.03 -9.13
N PRO A 143 -34.12 -3.04 -9.77
CA PRO A 143 -33.45 -4.27 -10.18
C PRO A 143 -32.92 -5.07 -8.96
N THR A 144 -33.25 -6.35 -8.87
CA THR A 144 -32.69 -7.29 -7.88
C THR A 144 -31.34 -7.83 -8.34
N THR A 145 -30.37 -6.94 -8.51
CA THR A 145 -29.03 -7.27 -9.03
C THR A 145 -27.95 -6.83 -8.06
N ALA A 146 -26.82 -7.55 -8.04
CA ALA A 146 -25.67 -7.19 -7.22
C ALA A 146 -25.24 -5.72 -7.42
N ASP A 147 -25.20 -5.26 -8.67
CA ASP A 147 -24.82 -3.88 -9.02
C ASP A 147 -25.70 -2.81 -8.36
N PHE A 148 -27.01 -3.08 -8.21
CA PHE A 148 -27.93 -2.19 -7.51
C PHE A 148 -27.66 -2.18 -6.00
N TYR A 149 -27.58 -3.36 -5.39
CA TYR A 149 -27.37 -3.50 -3.94
C TYR A 149 -25.99 -2.98 -3.50
N ASP A 150 -24.96 -3.20 -4.31
CA ASP A 150 -23.61 -2.66 -4.09
C ASP A 150 -23.59 -1.13 -4.18
N THR A 151 -24.35 -0.57 -5.14
CA THR A 151 -24.54 0.89 -5.23
C THR A 151 -25.25 1.41 -3.98
N TRP A 152 -26.34 0.75 -3.54
CA TRP A 152 -27.05 1.13 -2.32
C TRP A 152 -26.15 1.10 -1.09
N LEU A 153 -25.44 -0.01 -0.88
CA LEU A 153 -24.55 -0.22 0.25
C LEU A 153 -23.44 0.83 0.28
N SER A 154 -22.79 1.07 -0.87
CA SER A 154 -21.77 2.11 -1.01
C SER A 154 -22.29 3.49 -0.64
N LYS A 155 -23.51 3.83 -1.07
CA LYS A 155 -24.10 5.16 -0.84
C LYS A 155 -24.59 5.35 0.58
N VAL A 156 -25.18 4.32 1.20
CA VAL A 156 -25.64 4.44 2.60
C VAL A 156 -24.45 4.57 3.55
N CYS A 157 -23.38 3.78 3.37
CA CYS A 157 -22.14 3.91 4.14
C CYS A 157 -21.47 5.27 3.92
N SER A 158 -21.43 5.76 2.67
CA SER A 158 -20.94 7.10 2.35
C SER A 158 -21.75 8.20 3.05
N SER A 159 -23.05 7.97 3.25
CA SER A 159 -23.96 8.91 3.89
C SER A 159 -23.81 8.88 5.41
N PHE A 160 -23.59 7.72 6.02
CA PHE A 160 -23.17 7.62 7.43
C PHE A 160 -21.84 8.35 7.66
N ALA A 161 -20.89 8.26 6.71
CA ALA A 161 -19.57 8.86 6.80
C ALA A 161 -19.47 10.34 6.32
N GLY A 162 -20.60 11.02 6.08
CA GLY A 162 -20.65 12.45 5.75
C GLY A 162 -19.96 12.85 4.43
N SER A 163 -20.05 12.03 3.38
CA SER A 163 -19.41 12.31 2.08
C SER A 163 -19.97 13.54 1.35
N ARG A 164 -19.17 14.20 0.47
CA ARG A 164 -19.59 15.33 -0.40
C ARG A 164 -20.86 15.05 -1.20
N THR A 165 -21.03 13.80 -1.61
CA THR A 165 -22.12 13.36 -2.47
C THR A 165 -23.01 12.37 -1.73
N SER A 166 -23.26 12.56 -0.43
CA SER A 166 -24.19 11.71 0.33
C SER A 166 -25.64 11.93 -0.11
N ILE A 167 -26.44 10.88 -0.04
CA ILE A 167 -27.90 10.97 -0.10
C ILE A 167 -28.37 11.16 1.35
N PRO A 168 -29.35 12.04 1.64
CA PRO A 168 -29.79 12.26 3.02
C PRO A 168 -30.19 10.96 3.72
N LEU A 169 -29.73 10.74 4.96
CA LEU A 169 -30.01 9.52 5.72
C LEU A 169 -31.51 9.25 5.92
N SER A 170 -32.33 10.31 5.94
CA SER A 170 -33.79 10.21 5.97
C SER A 170 -34.39 9.47 4.78
N VAL A 171 -33.72 9.49 3.62
CA VAL A 171 -34.16 8.80 2.39
C VAL A 171 -33.91 7.29 2.47
N PHE A 172 -32.88 6.85 3.20
CA PHE A 172 -32.57 5.42 3.36
C PHE A 172 -33.42 4.74 4.43
N ARG A 173 -33.79 5.47 5.48
CA ARG A 173 -34.43 4.91 6.68
C ARG A 173 -35.65 4.00 6.39
N PRO A 174 -36.58 4.33 5.48
CA PRO A 174 -37.76 3.51 5.25
C PRO A 174 -37.47 2.12 4.67
N THR A 175 -36.38 1.97 3.91
CA THR A 175 -36.03 0.71 3.22
C THR A 175 -34.80 0.03 3.80
N PHE A 176 -34.22 0.58 4.87
CA PHE A 176 -32.88 0.22 5.35
C PHE A 176 -32.76 -1.27 5.69
N SER A 177 -33.62 -1.78 6.56
CA SER A 177 -33.53 -3.18 7.01
C SER A 177 -33.74 -4.16 5.85
N THR A 178 -34.71 -3.88 4.98
CA THR A 178 -35.00 -4.71 3.80
C THR A 178 -33.83 -4.71 2.81
N PHE A 179 -33.25 -3.55 2.48
CA PHE A 179 -32.16 -3.52 1.50
C PHE A 179 -30.86 -4.04 2.11
N LEU A 180 -30.65 -3.89 3.41
CA LEU A 180 -29.50 -4.47 4.11
C LEU A 180 -29.53 -6.01 4.05
N GLU A 181 -30.70 -6.63 4.24
CA GLU A 181 -30.89 -8.07 4.02
C GLU A 181 -30.53 -8.49 2.60
N GLN A 182 -31.07 -7.76 1.62
CA GLN A 182 -30.84 -8.05 0.22
C GLN A 182 -29.38 -7.84 -0.19
N CYS A 183 -28.67 -6.90 0.43
CA CYS A 183 -27.23 -6.73 0.24
C CYS A 183 -26.44 -7.92 0.79
N ALA A 184 -26.85 -8.48 1.93
CA ALA A 184 -26.20 -9.67 2.47
C ALA A 184 -26.44 -10.91 1.61
N GLU A 185 -27.59 -10.99 0.91
CA GLU A 185 -27.95 -12.12 0.05
C GLU A 185 -27.40 -12.01 -1.38
N HIS A 186 -27.39 -10.79 -1.94
CA HIS A 186 -27.15 -10.57 -3.38
C HIS A 186 -26.00 -9.60 -3.69
N GLY A 187 -25.47 -8.89 -2.70
CA GLY A 187 -24.36 -7.94 -2.87
C GLY A 187 -23.01 -8.64 -2.99
N THR A 188 -22.00 -7.91 -3.49
CA THR A 188 -20.61 -8.38 -3.57
C THR A 188 -19.70 -7.72 -2.52
N TYR A 189 -20.15 -6.64 -1.89
CA TYR A 189 -19.37 -5.91 -0.87
C TYR A 189 -19.72 -6.32 0.57
N PRO A 190 -18.76 -6.23 1.51
CA PRO A 190 -19.02 -6.49 2.92
C PRO A 190 -20.02 -5.50 3.51
N VAL A 191 -21.06 -6.02 4.17
CA VAL A 191 -22.13 -5.24 4.80
C VAL A 191 -21.83 -4.79 6.24
N THR A 192 -20.65 -5.14 6.79
CA THR A 192 -20.33 -4.97 8.23
C THR A 192 -20.59 -3.56 8.75
N ASP A 193 -20.06 -2.54 8.06
CA ASP A 193 -20.19 -1.13 8.51
C ASP A 193 -21.66 -0.69 8.54
N ALA A 194 -22.45 -1.07 7.54
CA ALA A 194 -23.87 -0.74 7.49
C ALA A 194 -24.67 -1.43 8.60
N ILE A 195 -24.33 -2.68 8.94
CA ILE A 195 -24.95 -3.39 10.08
C ILE A 195 -24.72 -2.61 11.37
N VAL A 196 -23.47 -2.23 11.64
CA VAL A 196 -23.09 -1.51 12.86
C VAL A 196 -23.75 -0.14 12.93
N ASP A 197 -23.66 0.65 11.85
CA ASP A 197 -24.26 1.98 11.80
C ASP A 197 -25.78 1.91 11.98
N GLY A 198 -26.43 0.93 11.33
CA GLY A 198 -27.86 0.68 11.46
C GLY A 198 -28.25 0.28 12.89
N TYR A 199 -27.50 -0.62 13.51
CA TYR A 199 -27.72 -1.06 14.89
C TYR A 199 -27.53 0.09 15.89
N THR A 200 -26.42 0.83 15.79
CA THR A 200 -26.10 1.96 16.68
C THR A 200 -27.16 3.07 16.64
N ARG A 201 -27.83 3.23 15.50
CA ARG A 201 -28.92 4.21 15.29
C ARG A 201 -30.31 3.67 15.62
N GLY A 202 -30.42 2.40 16.05
CA GLY A 202 -31.69 1.74 16.34
C GLY A 202 -32.56 1.47 15.11
N TRP A 203 -31.95 1.36 13.92
CA TRP A 203 -32.66 1.03 12.66
C TRP A 203 -32.75 -0.48 12.44
N VAL A 204 -31.90 -1.26 13.09
CA VAL A 204 -31.81 -2.72 13.03
C VAL A 204 -31.89 -3.27 14.45
N SER A 205 -32.64 -4.37 14.66
CA SER A 205 -32.72 -5.03 15.97
C SER A 205 -31.44 -5.82 16.29
N GLU A 206 -31.23 -6.16 17.56
CA GLU A 206 -30.08 -6.95 18.00
C GLU A 206 -30.05 -8.33 17.33
N GLU A 207 -31.19 -9.02 17.26
CA GLU A 207 -31.32 -10.34 16.61
C GLU A 207 -30.96 -10.27 15.14
N MET A 208 -31.39 -9.20 14.47
CA MET A 208 -31.15 -8.99 13.05
C MET A 208 -29.68 -8.68 12.77
N ALA A 209 -29.05 -7.84 13.61
CA ALA A 209 -27.64 -7.50 13.51
C ALA A 209 -26.75 -8.74 13.75
N VAL A 210 -27.10 -9.58 14.74
CA VAL A 210 -26.41 -10.85 15.01
C VAL A 210 -26.54 -11.80 13.83
N LYS A 211 -27.75 -12.02 13.33
CA LYS A 211 -28.01 -12.90 12.17
C LYS A 211 -27.18 -12.47 10.95
N LEU A 212 -27.28 -11.21 10.52
CA LEU A 212 -26.55 -10.73 9.34
C LEU A 212 -25.04 -10.78 9.53
N THR A 213 -24.55 -10.57 10.75
CA THR A 213 -23.12 -10.65 11.03
C THR A 213 -22.62 -12.09 10.91
N LEU A 214 -23.37 -13.08 11.40
CA LEU A 214 -23.05 -14.50 11.23
C LEU A 214 -23.12 -14.92 9.75
N ASP A 215 -24.17 -14.50 9.03
CA ASP A 215 -24.32 -14.75 7.59
C ASP A 215 -23.12 -14.15 6.80
N GLY A 216 -22.65 -12.96 7.20
CA GLY A 216 -21.46 -12.31 6.65
C GLY A 216 -20.14 -13.02 6.95
N ILE A 217 -20.00 -13.66 8.12
CA ILE A 217 -18.83 -14.47 8.44
C ILE A 217 -18.77 -15.73 7.57
N GLU A 218 -19.90 -16.40 7.37
CA GLU A 218 -19.97 -17.65 6.59
C GLU A 218 -19.75 -17.42 5.09
N SER A 219 -20.29 -16.33 4.55
CA SER A 219 -20.18 -15.99 3.12
C SER A 219 -18.84 -15.33 2.73
N ALA A 220 -18.08 -14.82 3.69
CA ALA A 220 -16.85 -14.09 3.39
C ALA A 220 -15.70 -15.00 2.88
N GLU A 221 -15.29 -14.77 1.64
CA GLU A 221 -14.16 -15.47 1.00
C GLU A 221 -12.80 -15.13 1.62
N SER A 222 -12.66 -13.95 2.24
CA SER A 222 -11.39 -13.47 2.81
C SER A 222 -11.39 -13.48 4.34
N ILE A 223 -10.25 -13.89 4.91
CA ILE A 223 -9.98 -13.88 6.37
C ILE A 223 -10.15 -12.46 6.95
N THR A 224 -9.80 -11.42 6.18
CA THR A 224 -9.94 -10.02 6.63
C THR A 224 -11.40 -9.63 6.84
N ASN A 225 -12.30 -10.03 5.94
CA ASN A 225 -13.72 -9.70 6.06
C ASN A 225 -14.38 -10.50 7.19
N ARG A 226 -14.06 -11.80 7.32
CA ARG A 226 -14.51 -12.63 8.45
C ARG A 226 -14.11 -12.01 9.80
N LYS A 227 -12.85 -11.59 9.91
CA LYS A 227 -12.34 -10.85 11.07
C LYS A 227 -13.10 -9.55 11.32
N GLY A 228 -13.42 -8.79 10.28
CA GLY A 228 -14.19 -7.54 10.39
C GLY A 228 -15.54 -7.77 11.07
N HIS A 229 -16.32 -8.72 10.57
CA HIS A 229 -17.60 -9.11 11.16
C HIS A 229 -17.47 -9.63 12.60
N ALA A 230 -16.47 -10.46 12.89
CA ALA A 230 -16.22 -10.98 14.23
C ALA A 230 -15.92 -9.87 15.25
N VAL A 231 -15.08 -8.90 14.86
CA VAL A 231 -14.72 -7.76 15.71
C VAL A 231 -15.92 -6.85 15.94
N ALA A 232 -16.69 -6.57 14.88
CA ALA A 232 -17.92 -5.79 14.98
C ALA A 232 -18.90 -6.43 15.98
N LEU A 233 -19.11 -7.75 15.91
CA LEU A 233 -19.95 -8.48 16.85
C LEU A 233 -19.45 -8.32 18.31
N ALA A 234 -18.15 -8.46 18.53
CA ALA A 234 -17.56 -8.47 19.87
C ALA A 234 -17.39 -7.09 20.51
N THR A 235 -17.36 -6.01 19.72
CA THR A 235 -16.96 -4.68 20.23
C THR A 235 -17.95 -3.56 19.94
N GLU A 236 -18.75 -3.68 18.88
CA GLU A 236 -19.66 -2.63 18.42
C GLU A 236 -21.13 -3.04 18.60
N ILE A 237 -21.47 -4.30 18.28
CA ILE A 237 -22.82 -4.84 18.52
C ILE A 237 -22.95 -5.30 19.98
N THR A 238 -21.96 -6.06 20.47
CA THR A 238 -21.90 -6.60 21.85
C THR A 238 -23.22 -7.23 22.31
N PRO A 239 -23.73 -8.26 21.61
CA PRO A 239 -25.03 -8.82 21.93
C PRO A 239 -25.02 -9.52 23.31
N ASP A 240 -26.18 -9.61 23.96
CA ASP A 240 -26.35 -10.54 25.09
C ASP A 240 -25.94 -11.96 24.60
N PRO A 241 -25.00 -12.66 25.28
CA PRO A 241 -24.57 -14.00 24.89
C PRO A 241 -25.73 -15.01 24.69
N LYS A 242 -26.89 -14.80 25.33
CA LYS A 242 -28.09 -15.62 25.14
C LYS A 242 -28.66 -15.53 23.72
N VAL A 243 -28.49 -14.41 23.03
CA VAL A 243 -28.92 -14.21 21.64
C VAL A 243 -28.10 -15.07 20.66
N LEU A 244 -26.92 -15.54 21.08
CA LEU A 244 -26.07 -16.43 20.28
C LEU A 244 -26.46 -17.92 20.43
N LEU A 245 -27.20 -18.30 21.48
CA LEU A 245 -27.55 -19.70 21.76
C LEU A 245 -28.36 -20.39 20.63
N PRO A 246 -29.32 -19.73 19.96
CA PRO A 246 -30.01 -20.33 18.81
C PRO A 246 -29.10 -20.68 17.62
N HIS A 247 -27.86 -20.17 17.62
CA HIS A 247 -26.89 -20.33 16.52
C HIS A 247 -25.72 -21.27 16.84
N LEU A 248 -25.79 -22.04 17.94
CA LEU A 248 -24.68 -22.88 18.42
C LEU A 248 -24.08 -23.81 17.37
N ALA A 249 -24.90 -24.51 16.60
CA ALA A 249 -24.42 -25.42 15.55
C ALA A 249 -23.60 -24.67 14.47
N ARG A 250 -24.07 -23.48 14.06
CA ARG A 250 -23.34 -22.62 13.11
C ARG A 250 -22.03 -22.12 13.70
N ILE A 251 -22.09 -21.62 14.94
CA ILE A 251 -20.92 -21.11 15.66
C ILE A 251 -19.85 -22.19 15.83
N GLY A 252 -20.23 -23.43 16.13
CA GLY A 252 -19.30 -24.57 16.21
C GLY A 252 -18.46 -24.71 14.94
N THR A 253 -19.08 -24.65 13.76
CA THR A 253 -18.35 -24.72 12.48
C THR A 253 -17.39 -23.56 12.26
N LEU A 254 -17.75 -22.36 12.73
CA LEU A 254 -16.93 -21.16 12.59
C LEU A 254 -15.72 -21.18 13.52
N VAL A 255 -15.86 -21.68 14.75
CA VAL A 255 -14.78 -21.76 15.74
C VAL A 255 -13.69 -22.75 15.31
N VAL A 256 -14.04 -23.80 14.57
CA VAL A 256 -13.09 -24.79 14.00
C VAL A 256 -12.06 -24.16 13.04
N THR A 257 -12.34 -22.99 12.46
CA THR A 257 -11.37 -22.28 11.60
C THR A 257 -10.14 -21.77 12.37
N LEU A 258 -10.19 -21.77 13.71
CA LEU A 258 -9.12 -21.34 14.62
C LEU A 258 -8.69 -19.87 14.45
N GLU A 259 -9.51 -19.05 13.80
CA GLU A 259 -9.23 -17.61 13.64
C GLU A 259 -9.43 -16.89 14.99
N PRO A 260 -8.41 -16.23 15.56
CA PRO A 260 -8.49 -15.66 16.91
C PRO A 260 -9.66 -14.69 17.16
N PRO A 261 -10.00 -13.78 16.23
CA PRO A 261 -11.15 -12.89 16.40
C PRO A 261 -12.49 -13.64 16.49
N LEU A 262 -12.66 -14.74 15.74
CA LEU A 262 -13.87 -15.57 15.80
C LEU A 262 -13.97 -16.31 17.13
N VAL A 263 -12.86 -16.87 17.60
CA VAL A 263 -12.80 -17.54 18.90
C VAL A 263 -13.12 -16.57 20.04
N GLU A 264 -12.54 -15.36 20.02
CA GLU A 264 -12.81 -14.32 21.02
C GLU A 264 -14.27 -13.82 20.98
N ALA A 265 -14.85 -13.68 19.79
CA ALA A 265 -16.21 -13.13 19.61
C ALA A 265 -17.33 -14.16 19.85
N LEU A 266 -17.10 -15.43 19.49
CA LEU A 266 -18.15 -16.45 19.46
C LEU A 266 -17.97 -17.51 20.55
N ALA A 267 -16.76 -18.06 20.73
CA ALA A 267 -16.54 -19.15 21.69
C ALA A 267 -16.46 -18.64 23.14
N VAL A 268 -15.66 -17.60 23.39
CA VAL A 268 -15.41 -17.08 24.75
C VAL A 268 -16.69 -16.65 25.48
N PRO A 269 -17.64 -15.92 24.87
CA PRO A 269 -18.89 -15.54 25.55
C PRO A 269 -19.83 -16.71 25.82
N LEU A 270 -19.75 -17.78 25.01
CA LEU A 270 -20.63 -18.95 25.10
C LEU A 270 -20.14 -20.00 26.10
N ILE A 271 -18.83 -20.21 26.24
CA ILE A 271 -18.23 -21.21 27.14
C ILE A 271 -18.86 -21.22 28.55
N PRO A 272 -19.12 -20.07 29.21
CA PRO A 272 -19.72 -20.07 30.55
C PRO A 272 -21.20 -20.48 30.61
N ILE A 273 -21.95 -20.38 29.51
CA ILE A 273 -23.43 -20.47 29.51
C ILE A 273 -24.02 -21.64 28.71
N VAL A 274 -23.24 -22.29 27.84
CA VAL A 274 -23.70 -23.45 27.06
C VAL A 274 -23.94 -24.69 27.94
N ALA A 275 -24.73 -25.65 27.48
CA ALA A 275 -24.82 -26.94 28.16
C ALA A 275 -23.49 -27.71 28.06
N ASP A 276 -23.23 -28.64 28.98
CA ASP A 276 -22.00 -29.43 28.97
C ASP A 276 -21.85 -30.28 27.69
N SER A 277 -22.97 -30.74 27.12
CA SER A 277 -23.00 -31.46 25.85
C SER A 277 -22.43 -30.66 24.67
N ASP A 278 -22.62 -29.34 24.66
CA ASP A 278 -22.14 -28.44 23.58
C ASP A 278 -20.79 -27.79 23.92
N LEU A 279 -20.37 -27.88 25.19
CA LEU A 279 -19.12 -27.29 25.67
C LEU A 279 -17.90 -27.93 25.01
N THR A 280 -17.92 -29.26 24.84
CA THR A 280 -16.80 -30.00 24.22
C THR A 280 -16.49 -29.49 22.82
N ASP A 281 -17.50 -29.37 21.97
CA ASP A 281 -17.34 -29.01 20.55
C ASP A 281 -16.79 -27.58 20.39
N ILE A 282 -17.28 -26.65 21.21
CA ILE A 282 -16.84 -25.25 21.16
C ILE A 282 -15.45 -25.08 21.79
N ALA A 283 -15.21 -25.69 22.96
CA ALA A 283 -13.99 -25.50 23.72
C ALA A 283 -12.78 -26.20 23.10
N LEU A 284 -12.96 -27.42 22.58
CA LEU A 284 -11.85 -28.20 22.02
C LEU A 284 -11.23 -27.48 20.83
N ALA A 285 -12.04 -27.04 19.88
CA ALA A 285 -11.58 -26.25 18.74
C ALA A 285 -10.93 -24.93 19.21
N ALA A 286 -11.56 -24.20 20.13
CA ALA A 286 -11.04 -22.94 20.64
C ALA A 286 -9.66 -23.05 21.32
N LEU A 287 -9.33 -24.19 21.94
CA LEU A 287 -8.02 -24.46 22.58
C LEU A 287 -6.86 -24.63 21.58
N TYR A 288 -7.14 -24.80 20.28
CA TYR A 288 -6.12 -24.85 19.22
C TYR A 288 -5.84 -23.48 18.59
N VAL A 289 -6.45 -22.41 19.10
CA VAL A 289 -6.22 -21.05 18.59
C VAL A 289 -4.73 -20.66 18.69
N THR A 290 -4.20 -20.10 17.62
CA THR A 290 -2.75 -19.87 17.45
C THR A 290 -2.19 -18.70 18.27
N THR A 291 -3.05 -17.77 18.70
CA THR A 291 -2.59 -16.58 19.43
C THR A 291 -2.70 -16.75 20.94
N LYS A 292 -1.65 -16.33 21.65
CA LYS A 292 -1.61 -16.35 23.12
C LYS A 292 -2.79 -15.60 23.76
N LYS A 293 -3.18 -14.44 23.21
CA LYS A 293 -4.27 -13.62 23.76
C LYS A 293 -5.60 -14.39 23.75
N ALA A 294 -5.99 -14.92 22.60
CA ALA A 294 -7.23 -15.66 22.45
C ALA A 294 -7.20 -16.97 23.27
N LEU A 295 -6.07 -17.71 23.23
CA LEU A 295 -5.91 -18.94 24.00
C LEU A 295 -6.08 -18.70 25.50
N LEU A 296 -5.49 -17.63 26.04
CA LEU A 296 -5.67 -17.25 27.44
C LEU A 296 -7.11 -16.82 27.76
N ALA A 297 -7.83 -16.20 26.83
CA ALA A 297 -9.23 -15.86 27.00
C ALA A 297 -10.10 -17.12 27.09
N VAL A 298 -9.85 -18.11 26.23
CA VAL A 298 -10.51 -19.43 26.26
C VAL A 298 -10.23 -20.16 27.57
N LEU A 299 -8.96 -20.27 27.98
CA LEU A 299 -8.59 -20.92 29.25
C LEU A 299 -9.24 -20.23 30.45
N LYS A 300 -9.33 -18.90 30.44
CA LYS A 300 -10.03 -18.14 31.50
C LYS A 300 -11.53 -18.37 31.50
N ALA A 301 -12.16 -18.46 30.33
CA ALA A 301 -13.58 -18.79 30.23
C ALA A 301 -13.85 -20.22 30.72
N LEU A 302 -12.97 -21.19 30.41
CA LEU A 302 -13.11 -22.56 30.90
C LEU A 302 -12.93 -22.67 32.42
N LEU A 303 -12.08 -21.83 33.03
CA LEU A 303 -11.91 -21.79 34.48
C LEU A 303 -13.19 -21.40 35.22
N THR A 304 -14.16 -20.75 34.57
CA THR A 304 -15.46 -20.46 35.19
C THR A 304 -16.37 -21.70 35.26
N ARG A 305 -15.99 -22.83 34.66
CA ARG A 305 -16.72 -24.10 34.72
C ARG A 305 -16.18 -24.96 35.86
N GLU A 306 -16.92 -25.03 36.96
CA GLU A 306 -16.47 -25.74 38.17
C GLU A 306 -16.41 -27.26 37.98
N ASN A 307 -17.40 -27.88 37.33
CA ASN A 307 -17.47 -29.33 37.21
C ASN A 307 -18.20 -29.78 35.92
N PRO A 308 -17.55 -29.73 34.75
CA PRO A 308 -18.10 -30.31 33.52
C PRO A 308 -18.31 -31.82 33.66
N ASP A 309 -19.15 -32.40 32.80
CA ASP A 309 -19.33 -33.84 32.71
C ASP A 309 -18.03 -34.60 32.40
N SER A 310 -18.00 -35.90 32.70
CA SER A 310 -16.79 -36.73 32.52
C SER A 310 -16.36 -36.82 31.06
N SER A 311 -17.31 -36.80 30.12
CA SER A 311 -17.03 -36.89 28.69
C SER A 311 -16.29 -35.65 28.16
N THR A 312 -16.71 -34.45 28.58
CA THR A 312 -16.01 -33.20 28.24
C THR A 312 -14.62 -33.15 28.83
N LYS A 313 -14.46 -33.58 30.09
CA LYS A 313 -13.14 -33.64 30.72
C LYS A 313 -12.18 -34.52 29.92
N GLU A 314 -12.58 -35.76 29.64
CA GLU A 314 -11.77 -36.72 28.87
C GLU A 314 -11.39 -36.18 27.48
N ALA A 315 -12.31 -35.50 26.79
CA ALA A 315 -12.06 -34.94 25.47
C ALA A 315 -11.07 -33.75 25.47
N LEU A 316 -11.11 -32.90 26.49
CA LEU A 316 -10.27 -31.69 26.55
C LEU A 316 -8.89 -31.95 27.19
N SER A 317 -8.78 -32.96 28.05
CA SER A 317 -7.58 -33.25 28.84
C SER A 317 -6.28 -33.38 28.04
N PRO A 318 -6.20 -34.14 26.92
CA PRO A 318 -4.95 -34.28 26.17
C PRO A 318 -4.35 -32.94 25.71
N ARG A 319 -5.20 -32.03 25.23
CA ARG A 319 -4.78 -30.71 24.78
C ARG A 319 -4.39 -29.81 25.95
N LEU A 320 -5.09 -29.90 27.07
CA LEU A 320 -4.75 -29.15 28.28
C LEU A 320 -3.42 -29.61 28.89
N GLU A 321 -3.11 -30.90 28.83
CA GLU A 321 -1.81 -31.45 29.26
C GLU A 321 -0.68 -30.91 28.39
N GLU A 322 -0.83 -30.91 27.07
CA GLU A 322 0.15 -30.27 26.15
C GLU A 322 0.36 -28.78 26.48
N LEU A 323 -0.73 -28.04 26.69
CA LEU A 323 -0.66 -26.61 27.02
C LEU A 323 -0.07 -26.33 28.40
N SER A 324 -0.14 -27.28 29.33
CA SER A 324 0.49 -27.18 30.65
C SER A 324 2.02 -27.20 30.57
N ALA A 325 2.58 -27.82 29.53
CA ALA A 325 4.01 -27.85 29.24
C ALA A 325 4.48 -26.69 28.33
N SER A 326 3.61 -25.72 28.05
CA SER A 326 3.94 -24.58 27.19
C SER A 326 5.14 -23.79 27.73
N PRO A 327 6.06 -23.31 26.86
CA PRO A 327 7.15 -22.42 27.27
C PRO A 327 6.64 -21.06 27.80
N ASP A 328 5.36 -20.72 27.56
CA ASP A 328 4.72 -19.55 28.14
C ASP A 328 4.19 -19.83 29.55
N ALA A 329 4.85 -19.24 30.56
CA ALA A 329 4.49 -19.44 31.96
C ALA A 329 3.04 -19.07 32.32
N THR A 330 2.39 -18.18 31.57
CA THR A 330 0.99 -17.80 31.84
C THR A 330 0.03 -18.83 31.27
N THR A 331 0.25 -19.31 30.04
CA THR A 331 -0.53 -20.40 29.43
C THR A 331 -0.41 -21.68 30.25
N ALA A 332 0.82 -22.09 30.58
CA ALA A 332 1.09 -23.24 31.42
C ALA A 332 0.33 -23.15 32.76
N LYS A 333 0.44 -22.01 33.45
CA LYS A 333 -0.27 -21.78 34.72
C LYS A 333 -1.79 -21.98 34.63
N HIS A 334 -2.45 -21.44 33.61
CA HIS A 334 -3.92 -21.54 33.50
C HIS A 334 -4.36 -22.95 33.08
N ALA A 335 -3.60 -23.61 32.19
CA ALA A 335 -3.87 -25.01 31.81
C ALA A 335 -3.68 -25.97 32.99
N THR A 336 -2.60 -25.81 33.78
CA THR A 336 -2.39 -26.59 35.02
C THR A 336 -3.48 -26.32 36.05
N ALA A 337 -3.93 -25.07 36.20
CA ALA A 337 -5.02 -24.74 37.11
C ALA A 337 -6.33 -25.43 36.70
N LEU A 338 -6.63 -25.48 35.39
CA LEU A 338 -7.82 -26.13 34.85
C LEU A 338 -7.78 -27.66 35.04
N LEU A 339 -6.66 -28.30 34.70
CA LEU A 339 -6.46 -29.75 34.95
C LEU A 339 -6.60 -30.11 36.43
N ARG A 340 -6.09 -29.26 37.32
CA ARG A 340 -6.22 -29.44 38.78
C ARG A 340 -7.66 -29.25 39.26
N GLN A 341 -8.38 -28.27 38.70
CA GLN A 341 -9.78 -28.01 39.01
C GLN A 341 -10.69 -29.16 38.54
N TRP A 342 -10.36 -29.80 37.42
CA TRP A 342 -11.15 -30.90 36.85
C TRP A 342 -10.68 -32.31 37.23
N GLY A 343 -9.50 -32.44 37.85
CA GLY A 343 -9.01 -33.69 38.46
C GLY A 343 -8.25 -34.64 37.52
N THR A 344 -7.66 -34.18 36.41
CA THR A 344 -6.94 -35.05 35.44
C THR A 344 -5.44 -35.17 35.73
N GLN A 345 -4.83 -36.34 35.50
CA GLN A 345 -3.39 -36.61 35.69
C GLN A 345 -2.55 -36.25 34.44
N LEU A 346 -1.40 -35.59 34.64
CA LEU A 346 -0.47 -35.15 33.59
C LEU A 346 0.46 -36.29 33.13
N THR A 347 0.59 -36.53 31.82
CA THR A 347 1.55 -37.50 31.25
C THR A 347 2.63 -36.79 30.41
N GLU A 348 3.92 -37.15 30.57
CA GLU A 348 5.05 -36.56 29.82
C GLU A 348 5.14 -37.10 28.36
N THR A 349 5.45 -36.24 27.38
CA THR A 349 5.55 -36.58 25.94
C THR A 349 6.99 -36.42 25.39
N PRO A 350 7.49 -37.28 24.45
CA PRO A 350 8.89 -37.26 23.97
C PRO A 350 9.16 -36.25 22.85
N THR A 351 10.40 -35.78 22.73
CA THR A 351 10.89 -34.76 21.76
C THR A 351 11.44 -35.40 20.47
N THR A 352 11.09 -34.85 19.30
CA THR A 352 11.51 -35.31 17.94
C THR A 352 12.85 -34.69 17.50
N GLU A 353 13.66 -35.42 16.72
CA GLU A 353 14.99 -35.01 16.22
C GLU A 353 14.98 -33.78 15.26
N PRO A 354 16.07 -32.97 15.22
CA PRO A 354 16.15 -31.76 14.39
C PRO A 354 16.43 -32.04 12.90
N THR A 355 15.69 -31.35 12.01
CA THR A 355 15.73 -31.51 10.54
C THR A 355 16.68 -30.56 9.79
N CYS A 356 17.36 -29.63 10.47
CA CYS A 356 18.22 -28.62 9.83
C CYS A 356 19.63 -29.16 9.51
N ARG A 357 20.07 -29.11 8.24
CA ARG A 357 21.40 -29.58 7.80
C ARG A 357 22.23 -28.48 7.16
N TRP A 358 23.52 -28.44 7.46
CA TRP A 358 24.51 -27.65 6.71
C TRP A 358 24.89 -28.37 5.41
N GLU A 359 24.43 -27.82 4.28
CA GLU A 359 24.66 -28.34 2.94
C GLU A 359 25.80 -27.55 2.24
N ALA A 360 26.60 -28.25 1.45
CA ALA A 360 27.58 -27.62 0.56
C ALA A 360 26.86 -26.86 -0.57
N THR A 361 27.47 -25.79 -1.08
CA THR A 361 26.91 -25.04 -2.22
C THR A 361 26.83 -25.94 -3.45
N PRO A 362 25.64 -26.15 -4.04
CA PRO A 362 25.50 -26.92 -5.26
C PRO A 362 26.33 -26.31 -6.40
N LYS A 363 26.80 -27.14 -7.33
CA LYS A 363 27.47 -26.65 -8.52
C LYS A 363 26.51 -25.81 -9.35
N LEU A 364 27.02 -24.74 -9.97
CA LEU A 364 26.25 -23.95 -10.92
C LEU A 364 25.76 -24.87 -12.05
N TRP A 365 24.46 -24.84 -12.31
CA TRP A 365 23.85 -25.64 -13.36
C TRP A 365 24.36 -25.25 -14.76
N GLU A 366 24.30 -26.19 -15.68
CA GLU A 366 24.50 -25.90 -17.10
C GLU A 366 23.27 -25.19 -17.65
N LEU A 367 23.44 -23.96 -18.13
CA LEU A 367 22.35 -23.13 -18.65
C LEU A 367 21.76 -23.75 -19.93
N PRO A 368 20.48 -24.21 -19.91
CA PRO A 368 19.87 -24.83 -21.08
C PRO A 368 19.55 -23.82 -22.18
N ARG A 369 19.75 -24.23 -23.44
CA ARG A 369 19.22 -23.52 -24.62
C ARG A 369 17.70 -23.40 -24.53
N PHE A 370 17.17 -22.26 -24.98
CA PHE A 370 15.74 -22.10 -25.11
C PHE A 370 15.23 -23.01 -26.23
N SER A 371 14.14 -23.73 -25.95
CA SER A 371 13.41 -24.51 -26.94
C SER A 371 11.94 -24.17 -26.85
N ARG A 372 11.39 -23.68 -27.98
CA ARG A 372 9.95 -23.43 -28.14
C ARG A 372 9.14 -24.69 -28.45
N GLY A 373 9.78 -25.70 -29.05
CA GLY A 373 9.12 -26.90 -29.59
C GLY A 373 8.59 -26.68 -31.01
N VAL A 374 7.98 -27.71 -31.61
CA VAL A 374 7.36 -27.60 -32.94
C VAL A 374 6.09 -26.74 -32.85
N ALA A 375 5.92 -25.81 -33.78
CA ALA A 375 4.70 -25.02 -33.90
C ALA A 375 3.53 -25.92 -34.34
N SER A 376 2.68 -26.28 -33.38
CA SER A 376 1.45 -27.04 -33.60
C SER A 376 0.31 -26.48 -32.76
N VAL A 377 -0.92 -26.83 -33.14
CA VAL A 377 -2.14 -26.45 -32.41
C VAL A 377 -2.08 -26.94 -30.96
N GLU A 378 -1.64 -28.19 -30.76
CA GLU A 378 -1.52 -28.82 -29.45
C GLU A 378 -0.50 -28.08 -28.59
N LYS A 379 0.68 -27.75 -29.15
CA LYS A 379 1.73 -27.10 -28.38
C LYS A 379 1.36 -25.67 -28.00
N LEU A 380 0.72 -24.93 -28.91
CA LEU A 380 0.23 -23.58 -28.63
C LEU A 380 -0.84 -23.59 -27.53
N ALA A 381 -1.78 -24.55 -27.58
CA ALA A 381 -2.82 -24.71 -26.57
C ALA A 381 -2.24 -25.10 -25.19
N GLU A 382 -1.26 -26.00 -25.14
CA GLU A 382 -0.55 -26.40 -23.92
C GLU A 382 0.10 -25.18 -23.23
N VAL A 383 0.84 -24.37 -23.99
CA VAL A 383 1.52 -23.17 -23.44
C VAL A 383 0.51 -22.12 -22.98
N ALA A 384 -0.57 -21.90 -23.73
CA ALA A 384 -1.65 -21.01 -23.32
C ALA A 384 -2.32 -21.46 -22.01
N GLN A 385 -2.53 -22.77 -21.82
CA GLN A 385 -3.10 -23.32 -20.59
C GLN A 385 -2.15 -23.14 -19.40
N ILE A 386 -0.84 -23.36 -19.56
CA ILE A 386 0.16 -23.12 -18.51
C ILE A 386 0.12 -21.66 -18.05
N LEU A 387 0.04 -20.72 -19.00
CA LEU A 387 -0.03 -19.29 -18.69
C LEU A 387 -1.32 -18.91 -17.96
N ALA A 388 -2.45 -19.49 -18.36
CA ALA A 388 -3.73 -19.29 -17.67
C ALA A 388 -3.71 -19.82 -16.22
N GLN A 389 -3.13 -21.00 -15.99
CA GLN A 389 -3.00 -21.60 -14.65
C GLN A 389 -2.08 -20.80 -13.73
N ARG A 390 -1.08 -20.12 -14.28
CA ARG A 390 -0.11 -19.31 -13.53
C ARG A 390 -0.59 -17.89 -13.20
N GLY A 391 -1.84 -17.56 -13.51
CA GLY A 391 -2.39 -16.26 -13.16
C GLY A 391 -1.82 -15.11 -13.99
N HIS A 392 -1.34 -15.34 -15.22
CA HIS A 392 -1.06 -14.26 -16.18
C HIS A 392 -2.34 -13.54 -16.68
N GLY A 393 -3.45 -13.63 -15.93
CA GLY A 393 -4.74 -13.05 -16.22
C GLY A 393 -4.88 -11.67 -15.57
N GLU A 394 -5.09 -10.66 -16.42
CA GLU A 394 -5.23 -9.23 -16.11
C GLU A 394 -3.96 -8.56 -15.53
N PHE A 395 -3.37 -7.66 -16.31
CA PHE A 395 -2.24 -6.78 -15.95
C PHE A 395 -0.83 -7.38 -15.79
N SER A 396 -0.48 -8.52 -16.41
CA SER A 396 0.91 -9.00 -16.33
C SER A 396 1.90 -8.17 -17.16
N HIS A 397 2.97 -7.67 -16.55
CA HIS A 397 4.04 -6.86 -17.16
C HIS A 397 5.36 -7.62 -17.36
N VAL A 398 5.44 -8.86 -16.88
CA VAL A 398 6.65 -9.68 -16.90
C VAL A 398 6.70 -10.53 -18.17
N LEU A 399 7.82 -10.47 -18.90
CA LEU A 399 8.10 -11.37 -20.03
C LEU A 399 8.91 -12.58 -19.53
N ASP A 400 8.23 -13.62 -19.09
CA ASP A 400 8.88 -14.88 -18.73
C ASP A 400 9.10 -15.79 -19.94
N ILE A 401 9.80 -16.91 -19.72
CA ILE A 401 10.09 -17.87 -20.77
C ILE A 401 8.84 -18.51 -21.41
N HIS A 402 7.71 -18.54 -20.70
CA HIS A 402 6.46 -19.11 -21.19
C HIS A 402 5.73 -18.14 -22.12
N ILE A 403 5.73 -16.84 -21.80
CA ILE A 403 5.23 -15.78 -22.69
C ILE A 403 6.04 -15.73 -23.98
N GLU A 404 7.37 -15.79 -23.92
CA GLU A 404 8.20 -15.81 -25.14
C GLU A 404 7.93 -17.06 -25.99
N ARG A 405 7.74 -18.22 -25.35
CA ARG A 405 7.36 -19.45 -26.07
C ARG A 405 6.02 -19.31 -26.76
N LEU A 406 5.01 -18.72 -26.09
CA LEU A 406 3.70 -18.48 -26.70
C LEU A 406 3.82 -17.57 -27.92
N LEU A 407 4.54 -16.45 -27.81
CA LEU A 407 4.69 -15.47 -28.89
C LEU A 407 5.40 -16.08 -30.11
N ALA A 408 6.47 -16.84 -29.89
CA ALA A 408 7.20 -17.49 -30.97
C ALA A 408 6.35 -18.56 -31.68
N LEU A 409 5.67 -19.43 -30.92
CA LEU A 409 4.78 -20.46 -31.47
C LEU A 409 3.59 -19.84 -32.21
N ALA A 410 2.98 -18.80 -31.64
CA ALA A 410 1.85 -18.10 -32.27
C ALA A 410 2.26 -17.45 -33.59
N ASN A 411 3.43 -16.81 -33.66
CA ASN A 411 3.91 -16.21 -34.90
C ASN A 411 4.22 -17.26 -35.96
N GLU A 412 4.90 -18.34 -35.58
CA GLU A 412 5.26 -19.42 -36.50
C GLU A 412 4.02 -20.15 -37.04
N LEU A 413 3.08 -20.52 -36.17
CA LEU A 413 1.85 -21.19 -36.58
C LEU A 413 0.94 -20.26 -37.39
N ALA A 414 0.84 -18.97 -37.06
CA ALA A 414 0.03 -18.03 -37.83
C ALA A 414 0.53 -17.84 -39.27
N ARG A 415 1.81 -18.13 -39.54
CA ARG A 415 2.43 -18.06 -40.86
C ARG A 415 2.08 -19.26 -41.74
N THR A 416 1.79 -20.41 -41.14
CA THR A 416 1.45 -21.66 -41.84
C THR A 416 -0.06 -21.96 -41.82
N ASP A 417 -0.73 -21.68 -40.69
CA ASP A 417 -2.16 -21.88 -40.45
C ASP A 417 -2.71 -20.78 -39.51
N GLN A 418 -3.10 -19.66 -40.11
CA GLN A 418 -3.63 -18.52 -39.37
C GLN A 418 -4.96 -18.83 -38.70
N ASP A 419 -5.84 -19.63 -39.33
CA ASP A 419 -7.17 -19.91 -38.78
C ASP A 419 -7.11 -20.84 -37.57
N ALA A 420 -6.25 -21.87 -37.60
CA ALA A 420 -6.03 -22.71 -36.42
C ALA A 420 -5.42 -21.91 -35.26
N THR A 421 -4.47 -21.00 -35.55
CA THR A 421 -3.89 -20.10 -34.55
C THR A 421 -4.95 -19.22 -33.91
N ARG A 422 -5.85 -18.64 -34.71
CA ARG A 422 -6.97 -17.82 -34.24
C ARG A 422 -7.93 -18.63 -33.37
N LEU A 423 -8.24 -19.87 -33.74
CA LEU A 423 -9.15 -20.72 -32.97
C LEU A 423 -8.64 -20.94 -31.54
N ILE A 424 -7.34 -21.21 -31.38
CA ILE A 424 -6.71 -21.39 -30.07
C ILE A 424 -6.61 -20.07 -29.30
N LEU A 425 -6.09 -19.01 -29.91
CA LEU A 425 -5.90 -17.73 -29.22
C LEU A 425 -7.22 -17.02 -28.87
N LYS A 426 -8.34 -17.40 -29.49
CA LYS A 426 -9.68 -16.92 -29.10
C LYS A 426 -10.11 -17.44 -27.72
N THR A 427 -9.56 -18.57 -27.25
CA THR A 427 -9.92 -19.19 -25.96
C THR A 427 -9.14 -18.61 -24.77
N THR A 428 -8.30 -17.58 -24.98
CA THR A 428 -7.50 -16.92 -23.93
C THR A 428 -7.99 -15.49 -23.63
N PRO A 429 -9.24 -15.29 -23.19
CA PRO A 429 -9.86 -13.96 -23.09
C PRO A 429 -9.22 -13.04 -22.03
N THR A 430 -8.49 -13.59 -21.06
CA THR A 430 -7.86 -12.86 -19.95
C THR A 430 -6.35 -12.72 -20.10
N LEU A 431 -5.72 -13.49 -20.99
CA LEU A 431 -4.26 -13.52 -21.15
C LEU A 431 -3.78 -12.22 -21.79
N LEU A 432 -2.83 -11.53 -21.13
CA LEU A 432 -2.31 -10.22 -21.55
C LEU A 432 -3.44 -9.24 -21.91
N ASP A 433 -4.38 -9.02 -21.00
CA ASP A 433 -5.56 -8.14 -21.17
C ASP A 433 -6.44 -8.50 -22.40
N GLY A 434 -6.45 -9.79 -22.73
CA GLY A 434 -7.24 -10.34 -23.82
C GLY A 434 -6.76 -9.92 -25.22
N VAL A 435 -5.53 -9.42 -25.35
CA VAL A 435 -5.01 -8.91 -26.63
C VAL A 435 -4.93 -10.02 -27.68
N PHE A 436 -4.58 -11.25 -27.30
CA PHE A 436 -4.61 -12.41 -28.21
C PHE A 436 -6.03 -12.76 -28.68
N ALA A 437 -6.99 -12.75 -27.77
CA ALA A 437 -8.40 -12.99 -28.11
C ALA A 437 -8.98 -11.88 -29.00
N GLN A 438 -8.52 -10.63 -28.85
CA GLN A 438 -8.86 -9.51 -29.73
C GLN A 438 -8.27 -9.70 -31.13
N TRP A 439 -6.98 -10.04 -31.22
CA TRP A 439 -6.32 -10.38 -32.48
C TRP A 439 -7.04 -11.54 -33.19
N ALA A 440 -7.38 -12.61 -32.48
CA ALA A 440 -8.08 -13.75 -33.07
C ALA A 440 -9.43 -13.37 -33.73
N LYS A 441 -10.14 -12.39 -33.15
CA LYS A 441 -11.40 -11.86 -33.67
C LYS A 441 -11.20 -10.93 -34.87
N ALA A 442 -10.22 -10.04 -34.80
CA ALA A 442 -9.95 -9.03 -35.83
C ALA A 442 -8.43 -8.79 -35.96
N PRO A 443 -7.71 -9.61 -36.73
CA PRO A 443 -6.25 -9.54 -36.84
C PRO A 443 -5.77 -8.15 -37.29
N GLU A 444 -6.46 -7.58 -38.29
CA GLU A 444 -6.12 -6.29 -38.91
C GLU A 444 -6.46 -5.05 -38.07
N ASN A 445 -7.32 -5.18 -37.05
CA ASN A 445 -7.81 -4.07 -36.22
C ASN A 445 -7.48 -4.24 -34.72
N SER A 446 -6.52 -5.11 -34.40
CA SER A 446 -6.12 -5.40 -33.03
C SER A 446 -5.30 -4.25 -32.42
N ALA A 447 -5.98 -3.17 -32.04
CA ALA A 447 -5.35 -2.04 -31.34
C ALA A 447 -5.28 -2.32 -29.83
N SER A 448 -4.07 -2.48 -29.30
CA SER A 448 -3.85 -2.50 -27.85
C SER A 448 -4.33 -1.19 -27.21
N LYS A 449 -5.11 -1.27 -26.13
CA LYS A 449 -5.57 -0.10 -25.34
C LYS A 449 -4.46 0.57 -24.51
N THR A 450 -3.20 0.17 -24.70
CA THR A 450 -2.07 0.66 -23.90
C THR A 450 -1.69 2.11 -24.26
N PRO A 451 -1.28 2.94 -23.28
CA PRO A 451 -0.83 4.31 -23.54
C PRO A 451 0.33 4.34 -24.56
N ARG A 452 0.38 5.38 -25.41
CA ARG A 452 1.46 5.56 -26.40
C ARG A 452 2.86 5.65 -25.78
N PHE A 453 2.97 6.07 -24.52
CA PHE A 453 4.19 6.06 -23.74
C PHE A 453 4.24 4.78 -22.90
N ALA A 454 4.78 3.70 -23.46
CA ALA A 454 4.89 2.40 -22.79
C ALA A 454 6.32 1.85 -22.91
N GLY A 455 6.81 1.18 -21.87
CA GLY A 455 8.13 0.54 -21.85
C GLY A 455 8.28 -0.57 -22.90
N VAL A 456 9.54 -0.99 -23.15
CA VAL A 456 9.91 -1.88 -24.27
C VAL A 456 9.01 -3.12 -24.44
N ALA A 457 8.65 -3.81 -23.34
CA ALA A 457 7.80 -5.00 -23.38
C ALA A 457 6.41 -4.73 -23.97
N ARG A 458 5.73 -3.68 -23.50
CA ARG A 458 4.40 -3.29 -24.00
C ARG A 458 4.47 -2.75 -25.42
N ALA A 459 5.51 -1.99 -25.74
CA ALA A 459 5.74 -1.50 -27.09
C ALA A 459 5.96 -2.65 -28.09
N ARG A 460 6.67 -3.71 -27.68
CA ARG A 460 6.85 -4.93 -28.46
C ARG A 460 5.52 -5.66 -28.68
N LEU A 461 4.79 -5.99 -27.62
CA LEU A 461 3.51 -6.73 -27.74
C LEU A 461 2.52 -6.02 -28.67
N ARG A 462 2.39 -4.70 -28.54
CA ARG A 462 1.51 -3.86 -29.36
C ARG A 462 1.88 -3.86 -30.85
N ARG A 463 3.15 -4.06 -31.19
CA ARG A 463 3.64 -4.08 -32.58
C ARG A 463 3.70 -5.48 -33.17
N LEU A 464 4.06 -6.47 -32.35
CA LEU A 464 4.20 -7.86 -32.74
C LEU A 464 2.83 -8.53 -32.93
N ILE A 465 1.88 -8.33 -32.02
CA ILE A 465 0.59 -9.05 -32.06
C ILE A 465 -0.19 -8.80 -33.36
N PRO A 466 -0.37 -7.54 -33.83
CA PRO A 466 -1.03 -7.29 -35.11
C PRO A 466 -0.31 -7.93 -36.32
N LYS A 467 0.98 -8.22 -36.18
CA LYS A 467 1.85 -8.77 -37.23
C LYS A 467 2.15 -10.25 -37.06
N LEU A 468 1.45 -10.98 -36.18
CA LEU A 468 1.62 -12.43 -36.08
C LEU A 468 1.42 -13.09 -37.45
N GLY A 469 2.38 -13.93 -37.84
CA GLY A 469 2.42 -14.61 -39.13
C GLY A 469 3.04 -13.78 -40.26
N HIS A 470 3.30 -12.48 -40.06
CA HIS A 470 3.86 -11.59 -41.08
C HIS A 470 5.37 -11.35 -40.93
N VAL A 471 5.94 -11.68 -39.77
CA VAL A 471 7.39 -11.62 -39.54
C VAL A 471 7.99 -13.03 -39.53
N PRO A 472 9.22 -13.23 -40.05
CA PRO A 472 9.79 -14.57 -40.17
C PRO A 472 10.09 -15.21 -38.81
N CYS A 473 10.54 -14.42 -37.84
CA CYS A 473 10.84 -14.83 -36.47
C CYS A 473 10.84 -13.60 -35.54
N LEU A 474 10.92 -13.84 -34.23
CA LEU A 474 11.03 -12.78 -33.23
C LEU A 474 12.54 -12.53 -32.99
N LEU A 475 13.02 -11.31 -33.24
CA LEU A 475 14.43 -10.95 -33.00
C LEU A 475 14.79 -11.15 -31.53
N SER A 476 13.87 -10.82 -30.61
CA SER A 476 14.09 -10.92 -29.18
C SER A 476 13.79 -12.30 -28.58
N GLU A 477 13.57 -13.33 -29.40
CA GLU A 477 13.40 -14.70 -28.92
C GLU A 477 14.63 -15.12 -28.10
N PRO A 478 14.49 -15.69 -26.89
CA PRO A 478 15.66 -16.08 -26.10
C PRO A 478 16.51 -17.15 -26.81
N SER A 479 17.84 -17.07 -26.66
CA SER A 479 18.75 -18.18 -27.00
C SER A 479 18.86 -19.18 -25.86
N TYR A 480 18.75 -18.70 -24.62
CA TYR A 480 18.82 -19.49 -23.39
C TYR A 480 17.62 -19.20 -22.48
N VAL A 481 17.34 -20.12 -21.55
CA VAL A 481 16.18 -20.02 -20.65
C VAL A 481 16.26 -18.88 -19.61
N ASP A 482 17.41 -18.22 -19.50
CA ASP A 482 17.63 -17.02 -18.69
C ASP A 482 17.24 -15.72 -19.43
N MET A 483 16.68 -15.81 -20.64
CA MET A 483 16.31 -14.72 -21.55
C MET A 483 17.47 -14.13 -22.36
N SER A 484 18.71 -14.59 -22.17
CA SER A 484 19.85 -14.09 -22.95
C SER A 484 19.80 -14.50 -24.41
N ILE A 485 20.38 -13.67 -25.28
CA ILE A 485 20.50 -13.88 -26.71
C ILE A 485 21.99 -13.93 -27.10
N THR A 486 22.39 -14.87 -27.95
CA THR A 486 23.73 -14.90 -28.53
C THR A 486 23.80 -14.01 -29.77
N ALA A 487 25.00 -13.51 -30.08
CA ALA A 487 25.21 -12.69 -31.26
C ALA A 487 24.92 -13.47 -32.56
N ASP A 488 25.31 -14.75 -32.64
CA ASP A 488 25.02 -15.62 -33.79
C ASP A 488 23.52 -15.87 -34.02
N ASP A 489 22.74 -16.07 -32.93
CA ASP A 489 21.30 -16.26 -33.06
C ASP A 489 20.61 -14.96 -33.53
N LEU A 490 21.08 -13.80 -33.07
CA LEU A 490 20.57 -12.50 -33.55
C LEU A 490 20.87 -12.30 -35.03
N VAL A 491 22.11 -12.56 -35.48
CA VAL A 491 22.50 -12.47 -36.90
C VAL A 491 21.69 -13.45 -37.75
N THR A 492 21.54 -14.70 -37.30
CA THR A 492 20.73 -15.71 -37.99
C THR A 492 19.29 -15.25 -38.20
N ARG A 493 18.69 -14.61 -37.18
CA ARG A 493 17.33 -14.08 -37.28
C ARG A 493 17.26 -12.89 -38.22
N LEU A 494 18.21 -11.95 -38.15
CA LEU A 494 18.29 -10.81 -39.09
C LEU A 494 18.46 -11.30 -40.54
N ALA A 495 19.24 -12.35 -40.78
CA ALA A 495 19.38 -12.96 -42.10
C ALA A 495 18.04 -13.53 -42.63
N GLN A 496 17.17 -14.03 -41.75
CA GLN A 496 15.82 -14.45 -42.16
C GLN A 496 14.92 -13.27 -42.55
N TYR A 497 15.07 -12.11 -41.90
CA TYR A 497 14.38 -10.88 -42.30
C TYR A 497 14.87 -10.37 -43.66
N ASP A 498 16.20 -10.37 -43.87
CA ASP A 498 16.83 -9.96 -45.13
C ASP A 498 16.35 -10.86 -46.28
N ALA A 499 16.41 -12.18 -46.10
CA ALA A 499 15.96 -13.17 -47.08
C ALA A 499 14.45 -13.07 -47.37
N ALA A 500 13.63 -12.70 -46.38
CA ALA A 500 12.20 -12.51 -46.56
C ALA A 500 11.82 -11.14 -47.15
N GLY A 501 12.75 -10.18 -47.20
CA GLY A 501 12.47 -8.80 -47.60
C GLY A 501 11.51 -8.07 -46.66
N VAL A 502 11.46 -8.45 -45.39
CA VAL A 502 10.55 -7.90 -44.37
C VAL A 502 11.31 -6.95 -43.44
N ALA A 503 10.72 -5.81 -43.10
CA ALA A 503 11.30 -4.89 -42.12
C ALA A 503 11.25 -5.46 -40.69
N ALA A 504 12.34 -5.31 -39.94
CA ALA A 504 12.39 -5.58 -38.52
C ALA A 504 11.54 -4.58 -37.73
N LEU A 505 10.98 -5.00 -36.60
CA LEU A 505 10.21 -4.13 -35.73
C LEU A 505 11.13 -3.46 -34.71
N GLU A 506 11.09 -2.12 -34.61
CA GLU A 506 11.93 -1.35 -33.69
C GLU A 506 11.91 -1.87 -32.24
N SER A 507 10.73 -2.22 -31.72
CA SER A 507 10.58 -2.55 -30.31
C SER A 507 11.05 -3.97 -29.99
N ASP A 508 11.01 -4.85 -31.00
CA ASP A 508 11.55 -6.19 -30.93
C ASP A 508 13.09 -6.17 -31.04
N LEU A 509 13.64 -5.32 -31.93
CA LEU A 509 15.09 -5.10 -32.03
C LEU A 509 15.66 -4.52 -30.72
N GLN A 510 15.05 -3.47 -30.16
CA GLN A 510 15.53 -2.88 -28.90
C GLN A 510 15.51 -3.88 -27.74
N LEU A 511 14.50 -4.75 -27.66
CA LEU A 511 14.48 -5.83 -26.65
C LEU A 511 15.55 -6.90 -26.91
N ALA A 512 15.79 -7.24 -28.19
CA ALA A 512 16.84 -8.17 -28.56
C ALA A 512 18.24 -7.66 -28.16
N LEU A 513 18.51 -6.37 -28.39
CA LEU A 513 19.77 -5.72 -28.02
C LEU A 513 19.95 -5.64 -26.49
N ALA A 514 18.87 -5.40 -25.73
CA ALA A 514 18.92 -5.43 -24.27
C ALA A 514 19.25 -6.83 -23.71
N ARG A 515 18.87 -7.90 -24.43
CA ARG A 515 19.13 -9.30 -24.07
C ARG A 515 20.44 -9.86 -24.61
N LEU A 516 21.10 -9.14 -25.52
CA LEU A 516 22.30 -9.59 -26.21
C LEU A 516 23.46 -9.81 -25.24
N ASN A 517 24.03 -11.01 -25.27
CA ASN A 517 25.26 -11.33 -24.55
C ASN A 517 26.47 -10.86 -25.35
N LEU A 518 27.02 -9.72 -24.96
CA LEU A 518 28.18 -9.12 -25.64
C LEU A 518 29.43 -10.01 -25.64
N HIS A 519 29.54 -10.98 -24.72
CA HIS A 519 30.66 -11.93 -24.69
C HIS A 519 30.58 -13.01 -25.79
N THR A 520 29.49 -13.08 -26.53
CA THR A 520 29.31 -14.04 -27.64
C THR A 520 29.62 -13.44 -29.00
N ILE A 521 30.04 -12.17 -29.05
CA ILE A 521 30.42 -11.48 -30.29
C ILE A 521 31.76 -12.03 -30.77
N THR A 522 31.84 -12.37 -32.05
CA THR A 522 33.08 -12.76 -32.75
C THR A 522 33.28 -11.91 -34.00
N ASP A 523 34.50 -11.91 -34.55
CA ASP A 523 34.80 -11.21 -35.81
C ASP A 523 33.90 -11.68 -36.97
N ASP A 524 33.59 -12.98 -37.01
CA ASP A 524 32.69 -13.57 -38.00
C ASP A 524 31.26 -13.01 -37.84
N THR A 525 30.75 -12.95 -36.61
CA THR A 525 29.43 -12.38 -36.33
C THR A 525 29.33 -10.92 -36.76
N VAL A 526 30.39 -10.12 -36.56
CA VAL A 526 30.44 -8.71 -37.00
C VAL A 526 30.44 -8.62 -38.53
N GLN A 527 31.21 -9.46 -39.22
CA GLN A 527 31.24 -9.50 -40.69
C GLN A 527 29.90 -9.91 -41.28
N GLN A 528 29.25 -10.94 -40.72
CA GLN A 528 27.93 -11.38 -41.16
C GLN A 528 26.87 -10.30 -40.94
N LEU A 529 26.88 -9.60 -39.80
CA LEU A 529 25.96 -8.50 -39.53
C LEU A 529 26.12 -7.36 -40.55
N ALA A 530 27.36 -7.02 -40.91
CA ALA A 530 27.66 -5.98 -41.89
C ALA A 530 27.24 -6.32 -43.32
N ALA A 531 27.08 -7.62 -43.65
CA ALA A 531 26.65 -8.09 -44.95
C ALA A 531 25.12 -8.03 -45.17
N LEU A 532 24.34 -7.80 -44.11
CA LEU A 532 22.88 -7.80 -44.14
C LEU A 532 22.29 -6.38 -44.24
N ASN A 533 21.14 -6.23 -44.91
CA ASN A 533 20.49 -4.94 -45.10
C ASN A 533 18.99 -4.99 -44.76
N VAL A 534 18.68 -5.15 -43.46
CA VAL A 534 17.30 -5.29 -42.98
C VAL A 534 16.69 -3.92 -42.64
N PRO A 535 15.62 -3.46 -43.33
CA PRO A 535 14.94 -2.21 -42.98
C PRO A 535 14.36 -2.25 -41.57
N LEU A 536 14.27 -1.10 -40.90
CA LEU A 536 13.70 -0.98 -39.56
C LEU A 536 12.39 -0.18 -39.59
N GLU A 537 11.30 -0.77 -39.09
CA GLU A 537 9.98 -0.13 -39.06
C GLU A 537 9.66 0.43 -37.67
N LEU A 538 9.33 1.73 -37.65
CA LEU A 538 8.91 2.47 -36.47
C LEU A 538 7.44 2.23 -36.12
N GLU A 539 7.05 2.66 -34.91
CA GLU A 539 5.71 2.43 -34.37
C GLU A 539 4.56 2.99 -35.22
N ASN A 540 4.81 4.11 -35.90
CA ASN A 540 3.89 4.78 -36.82
C ASN A 540 3.81 4.11 -38.21
N GLY A 541 4.54 3.01 -38.44
CA GLY A 541 4.60 2.29 -39.71
C GLY A 541 5.59 2.86 -40.73
N THR A 542 6.34 3.93 -40.41
CA THR A 542 7.38 4.44 -41.31
C THR A 542 8.69 3.68 -41.13
N HIS A 543 9.54 3.68 -42.15
CA HIS A 543 10.91 3.18 -42.00
C HIS A 543 11.79 4.21 -41.30
N PHE A 544 12.74 3.73 -40.50
CA PHE A 544 13.80 4.52 -39.92
C PHE A 544 14.94 4.71 -40.93
N ASP A 545 15.66 5.82 -40.83
CA ASP A 545 16.75 6.16 -41.76
C ASP A 545 17.91 5.16 -41.68
N ARG A 546 18.13 4.57 -40.50
CA ARG A 546 19.10 3.49 -40.29
C ARG A 546 18.42 2.13 -40.33
N THR A 547 19.11 1.15 -40.90
CA THR A 547 18.66 -0.25 -40.96
C THR A 547 18.78 -0.90 -39.58
N ALA A 548 18.06 -2.01 -39.38
CA ALA A 548 18.16 -2.80 -38.15
C ALA A 548 19.59 -3.32 -37.93
N THR A 549 20.29 -3.66 -39.02
CA THR A 549 21.66 -4.17 -39.02
C THR A 549 22.68 -3.08 -38.67
N GLN A 550 22.49 -1.85 -39.17
CA GLN A 550 23.29 -0.69 -38.77
C GLN A 550 23.12 -0.37 -37.29
N VAL A 551 21.88 -0.30 -36.80
CA VAL A 551 21.60 -0.05 -35.37
C VAL A 551 22.22 -1.14 -34.49
N ALA A 552 22.09 -2.41 -34.88
CA ALA A 552 22.70 -3.52 -34.15
C ALA A 552 24.23 -3.42 -34.13
N ALA A 553 24.87 -3.08 -35.26
CA ALA A 553 26.32 -2.93 -35.36
C ALA A 553 26.83 -1.77 -34.49
N ASP A 554 26.18 -0.61 -34.53
CA ASP A 554 26.50 0.53 -33.66
C ASP A 554 26.40 0.14 -32.18
N TYR A 555 25.35 -0.63 -31.81
CA TYR A 555 25.11 -1.07 -30.43
C TYR A 555 26.18 -2.02 -29.90
N LEU A 556 26.86 -2.81 -30.75
CA LEU A 556 27.96 -3.67 -30.30
C LEU A 556 29.12 -2.87 -29.68
N THR A 557 29.29 -1.61 -30.11
CA THR A 557 30.34 -0.70 -29.62
C THR A 557 29.85 0.30 -28.57
N ASP A 558 28.55 0.54 -28.51
CA ASP A 558 27.90 1.45 -27.57
C ASP A 558 26.60 0.82 -27.03
N PRO A 559 26.71 -0.19 -26.13
CA PRO A 559 25.58 -0.88 -25.55
C PRO A 559 25.03 -0.16 -24.30
N PHE A 560 23.88 -0.62 -23.78
CA PHE A 560 23.42 -0.18 -22.47
C PHE A 560 24.41 -0.56 -21.35
N THR A 561 24.60 0.35 -20.42
CA THR A 561 25.35 0.13 -19.17
C THR A 561 24.39 0.00 -17.99
N GLU A 562 24.75 -0.84 -17.00
CA GLU A 562 23.93 -1.03 -15.81
C GLU A 562 23.86 0.28 -14.99
N PRO A 563 22.66 0.78 -14.66
CA PRO A 563 22.52 2.01 -13.90
C PRO A 563 22.86 1.80 -12.42
N ALA A 564 23.48 2.80 -11.80
CA ALA A 564 23.74 2.78 -10.36
C ALA A 564 22.43 2.86 -9.54
N ALA A 565 22.37 2.09 -8.45
CA ALA A 565 21.27 2.15 -7.49
C ALA A 565 21.49 3.26 -6.47
N ASN A 566 20.70 4.34 -6.56
CA ASN A 566 20.77 5.47 -5.64
C ASN A 566 19.55 5.49 -4.71
N PHE A 567 19.76 5.46 -3.39
CA PHE A 567 18.68 5.61 -2.42
C PHE A 567 18.33 7.10 -2.25
N ASN A 568 17.10 7.49 -2.57
CA ASN A 568 16.62 8.86 -2.43
C ASN A 568 15.22 8.87 -1.79
N ARG A 569 15.06 9.60 -0.68
CA ARG A 569 13.77 9.73 0.06
C ARG A 569 13.11 8.38 0.41
N GLY A 570 13.92 7.35 0.70
CA GLY A 570 13.43 6.02 1.06
C GLY A 570 13.02 5.11 -0.10
N PHE A 571 13.32 5.50 -1.36
CA PHE A 571 13.12 4.67 -2.54
C PHE A 571 14.42 4.56 -3.36
N VAL A 572 14.60 3.44 -4.05
CA VAL A 572 15.69 3.28 -5.02
C VAL A 572 15.33 3.99 -6.31
N GLN A 573 16.18 4.92 -6.71
CA GLN A 573 16.18 5.53 -8.02
C GLN A 573 17.26 4.87 -8.87
N LEU A 574 16.81 4.14 -9.88
CA LEU A 574 17.66 3.70 -10.98
C LEU A 574 17.57 4.76 -12.06
N LYS A 575 18.70 5.35 -12.42
CA LYS A 575 18.77 6.34 -13.48
C LYS A 575 19.76 5.85 -14.52
N PHE A 576 19.26 5.60 -15.73
CA PHE A 576 20.11 5.58 -16.91
C PHE A 576 20.58 7.02 -17.15
N ASP A 577 21.88 7.27 -17.05
CA ASP A 577 22.42 8.62 -17.22
C ASP A 577 22.22 9.15 -18.64
N LYS A 578 22.26 8.26 -19.64
CA LYS A 578 21.96 8.55 -21.06
C LYS A 578 21.52 7.26 -21.77
N ASN A 579 20.63 7.37 -22.76
CA ASN A 579 20.46 6.29 -23.74
C ASN A 579 21.74 6.20 -24.61
N PRO A 580 22.17 5.00 -25.01
CA PRO A 580 23.27 4.83 -25.95
C PRO A 580 23.05 5.65 -27.22
N ALA A 581 24.11 6.27 -27.74
CA ALA A 581 24.10 6.97 -29.02
C ALA A 581 23.79 6.02 -30.18
N SER A 582 24.14 4.74 -30.05
CA SER A 582 23.73 3.69 -31.00
C SER A 582 22.23 3.66 -31.25
N LEU A 583 21.40 4.02 -30.26
CA LEU A 583 19.93 4.03 -30.36
C LEU A 583 19.34 5.42 -30.65
N GLU A 584 20.17 6.41 -30.99
CA GLU A 584 19.71 7.79 -31.24
C GLU A 584 18.68 7.88 -32.38
N GLY A 585 17.64 8.70 -32.18
CA GLY A 585 16.54 8.86 -33.14
C GLY A 585 15.45 7.79 -33.07
N LEU A 586 15.68 6.67 -32.37
CA LEU A 586 14.62 5.71 -32.08
C LEU A 586 13.71 6.20 -30.94
N PRO A 587 12.43 5.80 -30.92
CA PRO A 587 11.56 6.03 -29.77
C PRO A 587 12.17 5.50 -28.46
N ILE A 588 12.10 6.32 -27.42
CA ILE A 588 12.64 6.01 -26.09
C ILE A 588 11.78 4.91 -25.44
N ARG A 589 12.36 3.72 -25.26
CA ARG A 589 11.68 2.56 -24.62
C ARG A 589 12.10 2.30 -23.19
N PHE A 590 13.17 2.94 -22.74
CA PHE A 590 13.74 2.85 -21.41
C PHE A 590 13.74 4.27 -20.80
N PHE A 591 12.85 4.53 -19.84
CA PHE A 591 12.69 5.85 -19.23
C PHE A 591 13.57 6.01 -17.98
N SER A 592 14.05 7.22 -17.74
CA SER A 592 14.89 7.55 -16.57
C SER A 592 14.09 7.92 -15.31
N SER A 593 12.74 7.94 -15.37
CA SER A 593 11.89 8.24 -14.20
C SER A 593 10.53 7.55 -14.23
N GLY A 594 10.17 6.86 -13.13
CA GLY A 594 8.82 6.34 -12.86
C GLY A 594 8.78 4.82 -12.58
N ALA A 595 7.67 4.34 -12.03
CA ALA A 595 7.44 2.93 -11.66
C ALA A 595 7.40 1.95 -12.86
N TYR A 596 7.56 2.43 -14.09
CA TYR A 596 7.33 1.67 -15.34
C TYR A 596 8.58 1.50 -16.20
N ALA A 597 9.78 1.82 -15.67
CA ALA A 597 11.02 1.83 -16.43
C ALA A 597 12.22 1.32 -15.61
N LEU A 598 12.05 0.16 -14.97
CA LEU A 598 13.13 -0.50 -14.25
C LEU A 598 13.81 -1.51 -15.20
N PRO A 599 15.15 -1.69 -15.12
CA PRO A 599 15.92 -2.56 -15.99
C PRO A 599 15.77 -4.03 -15.59
N HIS A 600 14.55 -4.57 -15.59
CA HIS A 600 14.25 -5.92 -15.08
C HIS A 600 15.18 -7.00 -15.66
N HIS A 601 15.50 -8.01 -14.85
CA HIS A 601 16.37 -9.13 -15.23
C HIS A 601 15.87 -9.96 -16.44
N TRP A 602 14.58 -9.90 -16.77
CA TRP A 602 14.02 -10.53 -17.98
C TRP A 602 14.09 -9.65 -19.25
N VAL A 603 14.48 -8.37 -19.10
CA VAL A 603 14.86 -7.44 -20.18
C VAL A 603 16.38 -7.38 -20.32
N PHE A 604 17.10 -7.24 -19.19
CA PHE A 604 18.55 -7.16 -19.11
C PHE A 604 19.11 -8.34 -18.28
N PRO A 605 19.17 -9.57 -18.84
CA PRO A 605 19.63 -10.76 -18.14
C PRO A 605 21.12 -10.75 -17.78
N HIS A 606 21.88 -9.77 -18.27
CA HIS A 606 23.32 -9.62 -18.00
C HIS A 606 23.63 -8.57 -16.92
N PHE A 607 22.64 -7.82 -16.47
CA PHE A 607 22.80 -6.82 -15.42
C PHE A 607 22.81 -7.49 -14.03
N GLY A 608 23.52 -6.87 -13.10
CA GLY A 608 23.61 -7.28 -11.71
C GLY A 608 22.44 -6.76 -10.87
N ASN A 609 22.77 -6.16 -9.72
CA ASN A 609 21.79 -5.77 -8.69
C ASN A 609 20.65 -4.91 -9.25
N ALA A 610 20.91 -3.98 -10.18
CA ALA A 610 19.90 -3.05 -10.67
C ALA A 610 18.71 -3.76 -11.34
N ALA A 611 18.93 -4.96 -11.86
CA ALA A 611 17.92 -5.73 -12.59
C ALA A 611 16.90 -6.45 -11.71
N PHE A 612 17.15 -6.52 -10.41
CA PHE A 612 16.33 -7.24 -9.43
C PHE A 612 15.62 -6.30 -8.45
N THR A 613 15.36 -5.05 -8.86
CA THR A 613 14.66 -4.04 -8.05
C THR A 613 13.16 -4.27 -7.90
N ASP A 614 12.58 -5.12 -8.75
CA ASP A 614 11.22 -5.64 -8.66
C ASP A 614 11.09 -6.72 -7.58
N MET A 615 12.16 -7.45 -7.27
CA MET A 615 12.21 -8.37 -6.14
C MET A 615 12.33 -7.59 -4.83
N LYS A 616 11.19 -7.29 -4.21
CA LYS A 616 11.10 -6.67 -2.88
C LYS A 616 9.86 -7.14 -2.14
N TRP A 617 9.96 -7.27 -0.83
CA TRP A 617 8.81 -7.62 -0.02
C TRP A 617 7.94 -6.39 0.27
N GLY A 618 6.63 -6.59 0.25
CA GLY A 618 5.61 -5.60 0.63
C GLY A 618 4.37 -6.29 1.17
N SER A 619 3.45 -5.51 1.77
CA SER A 619 2.18 -6.02 2.31
C SER A 619 1.23 -6.60 1.25
N PHE A 620 1.51 -6.31 -0.03
CA PHE A 620 0.86 -6.89 -1.18
C PHE A 620 1.96 -7.27 -2.19
N ILE A 621 2.06 -8.56 -2.50
CA ILE A 621 2.91 -9.09 -3.56
C ILE A 621 2.00 -9.37 -4.75
N ASP A 622 2.20 -8.66 -5.87
CA ASP A 622 1.45 -8.93 -7.09
C ASP A 622 1.87 -10.27 -7.73
N ALA A 623 1.01 -10.81 -8.60
CA ALA A 623 1.28 -12.08 -9.29
C ALA A 623 2.53 -11.98 -10.19
N ASP A 624 2.80 -10.81 -10.75
CA ASP A 624 3.97 -10.53 -11.59
C ASP A 624 5.29 -10.75 -10.86
N THR A 625 5.38 -10.33 -9.61
CA THR A 625 6.56 -10.51 -8.78
C THR A 625 6.87 -11.99 -8.59
N VAL A 626 5.85 -12.85 -8.44
CA VAL A 626 6.02 -14.31 -8.33
C VAL A 626 6.53 -14.91 -9.65
N VAL A 627 6.02 -14.43 -10.78
CA VAL A 627 6.51 -14.83 -12.11
C VAL A 627 7.97 -14.40 -12.28
N GLY A 628 8.31 -13.17 -11.91
CA GLY A 628 9.68 -12.64 -11.95
C GLY A 628 10.65 -13.46 -11.10
N ILE A 629 10.27 -13.82 -9.87
CA ILE A 629 11.06 -14.69 -8.98
C ILE A 629 11.32 -16.06 -9.63
N ASN A 630 10.31 -16.65 -10.25
CA ASN A 630 10.47 -17.92 -10.96
C ASN A 630 11.41 -17.78 -12.17
N GLN A 631 11.38 -16.65 -12.88
CA GLN A 631 12.30 -16.37 -13.98
C GLN A 631 13.73 -16.14 -13.46
N ALA A 632 13.91 -15.44 -12.33
CA ALA A 632 15.22 -15.27 -11.67
C ALA A 632 15.87 -16.61 -11.30
N ALA A 633 15.09 -17.63 -10.91
CA ALA A 633 15.60 -18.98 -10.64
C ALA A 633 16.15 -19.70 -11.90
N ARG A 634 16.02 -19.13 -13.10
CA ARG A 634 16.59 -19.63 -14.37
C ARG A 634 17.82 -18.85 -14.81
N HIS A 635 18.41 -18.02 -13.96
CA HIS A 635 19.56 -17.20 -14.33
C HIS A 635 20.78 -18.05 -14.74
N GLY A 636 21.57 -17.57 -15.71
CA GLY A 636 22.76 -18.26 -16.21
C GLY A 636 24.02 -18.09 -15.35
N LYS A 637 23.99 -17.14 -14.41
CA LYS A 637 25.10 -16.82 -13.49
C LYS A 637 24.60 -16.85 -12.04
N PRO A 638 25.48 -16.97 -11.03
CA PRO A 638 25.08 -16.77 -9.63
C PRO A 638 24.33 -15.45 -9.45
N LEU A 639 23.27 -15.47 -8.63
CA LEU A 639 22.44 -14.29 -8.38
C LEU A 639 23.25 -13.23 -7.62
N PRO A 640 23.09 -11.94 -7.95
CA PRO A 640 23.82 -10.88 -7.28
C PRO A 640 23.29 -10.65 -5.85
N PRO A 641 24.06 -9.98 -4.96
CA PRO A 641 23.72 -9.80 -3.55
C PRO A 641 22.29 -9.34 -3.28
N ALA A 642 21.80 -8.35 -4.02
CA ALA A 642 20.46 -7.80 -3.88
C ALA A 642 19.37 -8.82 -4.24
N ALA A 643 19.60 -9.66 -5.25
CA ALA A 643 18.66 -10.70 -5.64
C ALA A 643 18.58 -11.81 -4.57
N VAL A 644 19.73 -12.23 -4.02
CA VAL A 644 19.78 -13.30 -3.01
C VAL A 644 19.07 -12.87 -1.72
N ILE A 645 19.40 -11.69 -1.19
CA ILE A 645 18.75 -11.23 0.06
C ILE A 645 17.24 -11.09 -0.14
N ASN A 646 16.78 -10.52 -1.26
CA ASN A 646 15.36 -10.30 -1.50
C ASN A 646 14.62 -11.61 -1.82
N LEU A 647 15.26 -12.60 -2.43
CA LEU A 647 14.67 -13.93 -2.61
C LEU A 647 14.39 -14.63 -1.27
N LEU A 648 15.30 -14.49 -0.29
CA LEU A 648 15.09 -14.92 1.09
C LEU A 648 14.00 -14.08 1.77
N ALA A 649 14.03 -12.76 1.56
CA ALA A 649 13.10 -11.85 2.20
C ALA A 649 11.65 -12.04 1.74
N MET A 650 11.44 -12.52 0.52
CA MET A 650 10.12 -12.83 -0.03
C MET A 650 9.45 -14.06 0.59
N GLN A 651 10.17 -14.85 1.40
CA GLN A 651 9.61 -15.96 2.17
C GLN A 651 8.76 -15.50 3.37
N ARG A 652 8.77 -14.20 3.73
CA ARG A 652 7.97 -13.60 4.84
C ARG A 652 6.44 -13.68 4.70
N LEU A 653 5.95 -14.27 3.62
CA LEU A 653 4.58 -14.70 3.33
C LEU A 653 3.47 -13.63 3.32
N THR A 654 2.88 -13.46 2.12
CA THR A 654 1.49 -13.07 1.85
C THR A 654 0.97 -13.96 0.71
N LYS A 655 -0.19 -14.63 0.85
CA LYS A 655 -0.95 -15.49 -0.13
C LYS A 655 -0.22 -16.52 -1.05
N ASN A 656 1.01 -16.28 -1.52
CA ASN A 656 1.72 -17.03 -2.57
C ASN A 656 3.05 -17.68 -2.09
N GLY A 657 3.20 -17.99 -0.80
CA GLY A 657 4.51 -18.41 -0.26
C GLY A 657 5.06 -19.71 -0.84
N ALA A 658 4.21 -20.66 -1.20
CA ALA A 658 4.65 -21.94 -1.76
C ALA A 658 5.45 -21.77 -3.07
N ASP A 659 5.02 -20.86 -3.95
CA ASP A 659 5.71 -20.60 -5.21
C ASP A 659 7.06 -19.92 -4.99
N CYS A 660 7.12 -18.95 -4.06
CA CYS A 660 8.36 -18.30 -3.67
C CYS A 660 9.35 -19.29 -3.04
N SER A 661 8.88 -20.23 -2.22
CA SER A 661 9.74 -21.27 -1.61
C SER A 661 10.27 -22.24 -2.65
N GLN A 662 9.44 -22.65 -3.62
CA GLN A 662 9.89 -23.48 -4.73
C GLN A 662 10.95 -22.79 -5.59
N ALA A 663 10.78 -21.49 -5.87
CA ALA A 663 11.77 -20.73 -6.63
C ALA A 663 13.10 -20.59 -5.87
N LEU A 664 13.05 -20.33 -4.56
CA LEU A 664 14.23 -20.31 -3.68
C LEU A 664 14.98 -21.65 -3.72
N LEU A 665 14.26 -22.76 -3.55
CA LEU A 665 14.85 -24.11 -3.58
C LEU A 665 15.44 -24.44 -4.95
N LYS A 666 14.74 -24.11 -6.05
CA LYS A 666 15.26 -24.28 -7.41
C LYS A 666 16.53 -23.47 -7.65
N ALA A 667 16.57 -22.22 -7.17
CA ALA A 667 17.76 -21.38 -7.29
C ALA A 667 18.95 -21.96 -6.51
N TRP A 668 18.71 -22.47 -5.29
CA TRP A 668 19.72 -23.19 -4.51
C TRP A 668 20.23 -24.43 -5.24
N GLN A 669 19.33 -25.32 -5.68
CA GLN A 669 19.68 -26.56 -6.38
C GLN A 669 20.45 -26.33 -7.68
N ARG A 670 20.25 -25.18 -8.33
CA ARG A 670 20.97 -24.76 -9.54
C ARG A 670 22.31 -24.07 -9.26
N GLY A 671 22.73 -23.97 -8.00
CA GLY A 671 23.97 -23.27 -7.61
C GLY A 671 23.92 -21.77 -7.85
N LEU A 672 22.71 -21.17 -7.93
CA LEU A 672 22.54 -19.73 -8.17
C LEU A 672 22.69 -18.91 -6.88
N ILE A 673 22.54 -19.55 -5.71
CA ILE A 673 22.67 -18.91 -4.41
C ILE A 673 23.99 -19.35 -3.79
N THR A 674 24.84 -18.40 -3.44
CA THR A 674 26.12 -18.66 -2.78
C THR A 674 26.07 -18.15 -1.34
N PRO A 675 26.43 -18.98 -0.34
CA PRO A 675 26.57 -18.55 1.05
C PRO A 675 27.48 -17.32 1.18
N GLY A 676 27.10 -16.36 2.03
CA GLY A 676 27.85 -15.13 2.27
C GLY A 676 27.72 -14.03 1.20
N VAL A 677 26.99 -14.26 0.10
CA VAL A 677 26.75 -13.24 -0.95
C VAL A 677 25.56 -12.34 -0.65
N ALA A 678 24.59 -12.80 0.14
CA ALA A 678 23.42 -12.01 0.50
C ALA A 678 23.83 -10.77 1.32
N ASP A 679 23.42 -9.58 0.88
CA ASP A 679 23.76 -8.31 1.54
C ASP A 679 22.49 -7.59 2.03
N ILE A 680 22.38 -7.48 3.36
CA ILE A 680 21.22 -6.87 4.03
C ILE A 680 21.03 -5.37 3.73
N SER A 681 22.03 -4.68 3.14
CA SER A 681 21.89 -3.29 2.71
C SER A 681 20.92 -3.11 1.53
N PHE A 682 20.69 -4.17 0.75
CA PHE A 682 19.70 -4.20 -0.33
C PHE A 682 18.34 -4.76 0.10
N LEU A 683 18.18 -5.12 1.37
CA LEU A 683 16.95 -5.73 1.89
C LEU A 683 15.73 -4.84 1.61
N ASP A 684 14.77 -5.40 0.90
CA ASP A 684 13.52 -4.75 0.44
C ASP A 684 13.72 -3.51 -0.42
N TRP A 685 14.95 -3.23 -0.84
CA TRP A 685 15.33 -1.99 -1.48
C TRP A 685 14.90 -0.76 -0.66
N GLN A 686 15.02 -0.87 0.67
CA GLN A 686 14.68 0.18 1.64
C GLN A 686 15.90 0.62 2.44
N GLU A 687 15.95 1.92 2.78
CA GLU A 687 17.02 2.48 3.63
C GLU A 687 16.98 1.93 5.07
N LYS A 688 15.80 1.52 5.56
CA LYS A 688 15.60 1.06 6.93
C LYS A 688 15.06 -0.35 6.97
N ILE A 689 15.77 -1.21 7.69
CA ILE A 689 15.33 -2.57 7.97
C ILE A 689 14.15 -2.55 8.93
N SER A 690 13.10 -3.29 8.58
CA SER A 690 11.88 -3.42 9.37
C SER A 690 11.36 -4.86 9.31
N ASN A 691 10.35 -5.18 10.12
CA ASN A 691 9.69 -6.50 10.13
C ASN A 691 10.64 -7.69 10.38
N LEU A 692 11.68 -7.49 11.21
CA LEU A 692 12.68 -8.52 11.50
C LEU A 692 12.09 -9.82 12.05
N LYS A 693 11.01 -9.75 12.83
CA LYS A 693 10.35 -10.95 13.36
C LYS A 693 9.84 -11.87 12.25
N ALA A 694 9.15 -11.31 11.26
CA ALA A 694 8.68 -12.09 10.12
C ALA A 694 9.88 -12.62 9.32
N LEU A 695 10.92 -11.80 9.14
CA LEU A 695 12.13 -12.22 8.42
C LEU A 695 12.82 -13.39 9.12
N ALA A 696 12.94 -13.35 10.45
CA ALA A 696 13.55 -14.42 11.23
C ALA A 696 12.83 -15.75 11.02
N LEU A 697 11.48 -15.76 11.03
CA LEU A 697 10.69 -16.97 10.76
C LEU A 697 10.93 -17.49 9.34
N ALA A 698 10.90 -16.60 8.35
CA ALA A 698 11.20 -16.95 6.96
C ALA A 698 12.61 -17.55 6.77
N LEU A 699 13.61 -17.03 7.48
CA LEU A 699 14.97 -17.55 7.46
C LEU A 699 15.09 -18.88 8.21
N ASP A 700 14.31 -19.09 9.27
CA ASP A 700 14.19 -20.38 9.95
C ASP A 700 13.62 -21.44 8.99
N ASP A 701 12.52 -21.14 8.30
CA ASP A 701 11.92 -22.04 7.30
C ASP A 701 12.91 -22.37 6.17
N ALA A 702 13.64 -21.36 5.66
CA ALA A 702 14.68 -21.58 4.66
C ALA A 702 15.84 -22.47 5.18
N ALA A 703 16.20 -22.38 6.48
CA ALA A 703 17.18 -23.29 7.08
C ALA A 703 16.69 -24.74 7.04
N HIS A 704 15.40 -24.99 7.30
CA HIS A 704 14.78 -26.31 7.24
C HIS A 704 14.67 -26.85 5.81
N LEU A 705 14.74 -25.98 4.79
CA LEU A 705 14.86 -26.37 3.37
C LEU A 705 16.30 -26.71 2.94
N GLY A 706 17.26 -26.72 3.87
CA GLY A 706 18.67 -27.04 3.60
C GLY A 706 19.55 -25.83 3.30
N LEU A 707 19.04 -24.61 3.44
CA LEU A 707 19.80 -23.37 3.20
C LEU A 707 20.48 -22.83 4.47
N LEU A 708 20.78 -23.68 5.47
CA LEU A 708 21.40 -23.25 6.73
C LEU A 708 22.70 -22.46 6.50
N SER A 709 23.55 -22.92 5.56
CA SER A 709 24.81 -22.24 5.22
C SER A 709 24.61 -20.85 4.61
N VAL A 710 23.46 -20.59 3.99
CA VAL A 710 23.11 -19.30 3.39
C VAL A 710 22.52 -18.34 4.43
N VAL A 711 21.60 -18.82 5.27
CA VAL A 711 20.86 -17.95 6.21
C VAL A 711 21.64 -17.65 7.48
N TRP A 712 22.59 -18.50 7.87
CA TRP A 712 23.35 -18.33 9.11
C TRP A 712 24.14 -17.00 9.15
N PRO A 713 24.93 -16.64 8.11
CA PRO A 713 25.58 -15.32 8.06
C PRO A 713 24.57 -14.16 8.04
N VAL A 714 23.45 -14.31 7.32
CA VAL A 714 22.41 -13.27 7.22
C VAL A 714 21.80 -12.96 8.59
N LEU A 715 21.53 -13.99 9.40
CA LEU A 715 21.01 -13.80 10.76
C LEU A 715 21.98 -12.99 11.64
N ASP A 716 23.29 -13.24 11.52
CA ASP A 716 24.32 -12.46 12.24
C ASP A 716 24.37 -11.01 11.74
N ASP A 717 24.32 -10.79 10.43
CA ASP A 717 24.31 -9.45 9.85
C ASP A 717 23.09 -8.62 10.28
N LEU A 718 21.91 -9.26 10.39
CA LEU A 718 20.70 -8.61 10.92
C LEU A 718 20.87 -8.15 12.37
N ILE A 719 21.57 -8.95 13.20
CA ILE A 719 21.98 -8.51 14.55
C ILE A 719 22.95 -7.33 14.44
N GLY A 720 23.92 -7.39 13.53
CA GLY A 720 24.88 -6.30 13.28
C GLY A 720 24.21 -4.98 12.93
N ALA A 721 23.22 -5.00 12.02
CA ALA A 721 22.43 -3.81 11.69
C ALA A 721 21.64 -3.28 12.90
N SER A 722 21.07 -4.18 13.71
CA SER A 722 20.37 -3.79 14.93
C SER A 722 21.28 -3.17 15.99
N LEU A 723 22.53 -3.66 16.10
CA LEU A 723 23.54 -3.10 17.01
C LEU A 723 24.00 -1.71 16.61
N LYS A 724 24.03 -1.40 15.30
CA LYS A 724 24.39 -0.09 14.72
C LYS A 724 23.27 0.96 14.85
N ALA A 725 22.03 0.55 15.07
CA ALA A 725 20.89 1.46 15.22
C ALA A 725 20.92 2.16 16.60
N SER A 726 20.28 3.33 16.70
CA SER A 726 20.18 4.11 17.96
C SER A 726 19.49 3.35 19.10
N SER A 727 18.70 2.34 18.75
CA SER A 727 18.10 1.37 19.66
C SER A 727 17.93 0.05 18.89
N LEU A 728 17.97 -1.10 19.60
CA LEU A 728 17.74 -2.40 18.96
C LEU A 728 16.45 -2.39 18.15
N ILE A 729 16.53 -2.85 16.90
CA ILE A 729 15.40 -2.91 15.96
C ILE A 729 14.37 -3.91 16.51
N ALA A 730 13.08 -3.56 16.40
CA ALA A 730 11.99 -4.46 16.79
C ALA A 730 12.10 -5.79 16.02
N GLY A 731 12.12 -6.91 16.74
CA GLY A 731 12.34 -8.25 16.19
C GLY A 731 13.76 -8.80 16.36
N THR A 732 14.69 -8.04 16.94
CA THR A 732 16.07 -8.54 17.22
C THR A 732 16.08 -9.76 18.15
N ALA A 733 15.15 -9.83 19.10
CA ALA A 733 15.04 -10.99 19.98
C ALA A 733 14.61 -12.24 19.22
N ASP A 734 13.73 -12.11 18.22
CA ASP A 734 13.29 -13.21 17.37
C ASP A 734 14.43 -13.72 16.48
N VAL A 735 15.26 -12.82 15.91
CA VAL A 735 16.48 -13.21 15.16
C VAL A 735 17.45 -14.01 16.05
N ALA A 736 17.71 -13.52 17.27
CA ALA A 736 18.55 -14.23 18.23
C ALA A 736 17.97 -15.60 18.60
N ALA A 737 16.64 -15.73 18.69
CA ALA A 737 15.96 -16.98 19.05
C ALA A 737 16.08 -18.02 17.93
N VAL A 738 15.98 -17.60 16.67
CA VAL A 738 16.27 -18.47 15.52
C VAL A 738 17.74 -18.92 15.55
N MET A 739 18.68 -18.01 15.83
CA MET A 739 20.08 -18.41 15.98
C MET A 739 20.30 -19.38 17.16
N GLU A 740 19.62 -19.21 18.30
CA GLU A 740 19.63 -20.16 19.42
C GLU A 740 19.16 -21.55 18.98
N LYS A 741 18.05 -21.61 18.24
CA LYS A 741 17.47 -22.85 17.72
C LYS A 741 18.41 -23.57 16.74
N LEU A 742 19.07 -22.82 15.85
CA LEU A 742 19.92 -23.38 14.79
C LEU A 742 21.37 -23.66 15.25
N ALA A 743 21.84 -23.06 16.34
CA ALA A 743 23.21 -23.18 16.82
C ALA A 743 23.70 -24.63 17.03
N PRO A 744 22.89 -25.57 17.60
CA PRO A 744 23.30 -26.97 17.73
C PRO A 744 23.62 -27.63 16.37
N ALA A 745 22.77 -27.41 15.36
CA ALA A 745 22.99 -27.97 14.01
C ALA A 745 24.26 -27.42 13.34
N VAL A 746 24.59 -26.15 13.60
CA VAL A 746 25.86 -25.54 13.14
C VAL A 746 27.06 -26.15 13.87
N ALA A 747 26.96 -26.34 15.20
CA ALA A 747 28.03 -26.94 15.99
C ALA A 747 28.32 -28.39 15.54
N ASP A 748 27.28 -29.19 15.31
CA ASP A 748 27.40 -30.55 14.78
C ASP A 748 28.02 -30.56 13.38
N ALA A 749 27.59 -29.65 12.49
CA ALA A 749 28.18 -29.53 11.16
C ALA A 749 29.66 -29.14 11.17
N ILE A 750 30.10 -28.29 12.11
CA ILE A 750 31.53 -27.96 12.30
C ILE A 750 32.29 -29.20 12.77
N LYS A 751 31.75 -29.92 13.77
CA LYS A 751 32.35 -31.14 14.32
C LYS A 751 32.53 -32.23 13.26
N GLU A 752 31.57 -32.36 12.35
CA GLU A 752 31.58 -33.31 11.24
C GLU A 752 32.40 -32.83 10.02
N GLY A 753 32.96 -31.62 10.05
CA GLY A 753 33.72 -31.04 8.95
C GLY A 753 32.87 -30.62 7.74
N ARG A 754 31.54 -30.54 7.88
CA ARG A 754 30.61 -30.05 6.85
C ARG A 754 30.53 -28.53 6.79
N ALA A 755 30.72 -27.87 7.93
CA ALA A 755 30.79 -26.42 8.04
C ALA A 755 32.23 -25.97 8.34
N PRO A 756 32.67 -24.80 7.81
CA PRO A 756 33.97 -24.25 8.16
C PRO A 756 33.99 -23.79 9.63
N HIS A 757 35.17 -23.83 10.27
CA HIS A 757 35.31 -23.52 11.71
C HIS A 757 34.96 -22.05 12.03
N ASP A 758 35.07 -21.15 11.05
CA ASP A 758 34.67 -19.75 11.18
C ASP A 758 33.15 -19.54 11.20
N ALA A 759 32.33 -20.56 10.89
CA ALA A 759 30.88 -20.50 11.07
C ALA A 759 30.48 -20.27 12.54
N ALA A 760 31.36 -20.61 13.50
CA ALA A 760 31.18 -20.31 14.92
C ALA A 760 31.57 -18.86 15.30
N ALA A 761 32.12 -18.05 14.38
CA ALA A 761 32.59 -16.69 14.69
C ALA A 761 31.44 -15.76 15.08
N VAL A 762 30.40 -15.64 14.23
CA VAL A 762 29.16 -14.87 14.46
C VAL A 762 29.37 -13.63 15.33
N GLN A 763 30.20 -12.71 14.80
CA GLN A 763 30.76 -11.60 15.57
C GLN A 763 29.68 -10.71 16.17
N HIS A 764 28.58 -10.48 15.45
CA HIS A 764 27.50 -9.62 15.92
C HIS A 764 26.68 -10.30 17.03
N LEU A 765 26.37 -11.59 16.91
CA LEU A 765 25.71 -12.39 17.95
C LEU A 765 26.55 -12.41 19.24
N ARG A 766 27.87 -12.65 19.13
CA ARG A 766 28.78 -12.60 20.29
C ARG A 766 28.84 -11.22 20.92
N THR A 767 28.84 -10.16 20.11
CA THR A 767 28.77 -8.76 20.59
C THR A 767 27.46 -8.49 21.34
N LEU A 768 26.33 -9.00 20.84
CA LEU A 768 25.03 -8.89 21.51
C LEU A 768 25.02 -9.67 22.85
N ALA A 769 25.58 -10.88 22.87
CA ALA A 769 25.68 -11.71 24.07
C ALA A 769 26.55 -11.09 25.17
N ALA A 770 27.59 -10.31 24.79
CA ALA A 770 28.47 -9.61 25.71
C ALA A 770 27.84 -8.38 26.39
N ARG A 771 26.70 -7.86 25.90
CA ARG A 771 26.04 -6.69 26.50
C ARG A 771 25.59 -6.96 27.94
N ARG A 772 25.73 -5.95 28.81
CA ARG A 772 25.19 -5.98 30.18
C ARG A 772 23.68 -5.74 30.15
N GLY A 773 22.91 -6.59 30.83
CA GLY A 773 21.46 -6.49 30.91
C GLY A 773 20.77 -7.85 30.82
N LYS A 774 19.48 -7.89 31.22
CA LYS A 774 18.60 -9.07 31.14
C LYS A 774 17.52 -8.94 30.06
N ASN A 775 17.75 -8.10 29.04
CA ASN A 775 16.85 -8.02 27.90
C ASN A 775 16.78 -9.38 27.19
N ASN A 776 15.59 -9.81 26.77
CA ASN A 776 15.34 -11.09 26.12
C ASN A 776 16.35 -11.37 24.99
N ALA A 777 16.60 -10.41 24.11
CA ALA A 777 17.57 -10.56 23.01
C ALA A 777 18.99 -10.91 23.50
N VAL A 778 19.45 -10.31 24.60
CA VAL A 778 20.78 -10.57 25.19
C VAL A 778 20.80 -11.95 25.85
N THR A 779 19.75 -12.31 26.58
CA THR A 779 19.64 -13.62 27.25
C THR A 779 19.63 -14.76 26.23
N THR A 780 18.85 -14.63 25.16
CA THR A 780 18.78 -15.56 24.03
C THR A 780 20.13 -15.65 23.29
N ALA A 781 20.76 -14.52 22.99
CA ALA A 781 22.08 -14.51 22.35
C ALA A 781 23.15 -15.26 23.17
N LYS A 782 23.12 -15.14 24.51
CA LYS A 782 24.03 -15.90 25.40
C LYS A 782 23.82 -17.40 25.27
N LYS A 783 22.57 -17.86 25.18
CA LYS A 783 22.26 -19.29 24.99
C LYS A 783 22.75 -19.79 23.64
N ALA A 784 22.49 -19.04 22.57
CA ALA A 784 22.97 -19.37 21.23
C ALA A 784 24.50 -19.51 21.18
N VAL A 785 25.22 -18.54 21.76
CA VAL A 785 26.69 -18.56 21.82
C VAL A 785 27.22 -19.73 22.66
N ALA A 786 26.52 -20.12 23.73
CA ALA A 786 26.92 -21.25 24.57
C ALA A 786 26.80 -22.61 23.86
N ALA A 787 25.92 -22.73 22.85
CA ALA A 787 25.79 -23.92 22.04
C ALA A 787 26.85 -24.05 20.93
N LEU A 788 27.62 -22.99 20.64
CA LEU A 788 28.63 -22.96 19.58
C LEU A 788 30.04 -23.24 20.13
N PRO A 789 30.94 -23.83 19.32
CA PRO A 789 32.35 -23.99 19.67
C PRO A 789 33.04 -22.66 20.04
N ALA A 790 34.05 -22.74 20.90
CA ALA A 790 34.89 -21.60 21.24
C ALA A 790 35.78 -21.21 20.04
N THR A 791 35.83 -19.93 19.70
CA THR A 791 36.70 -19.42 18.62
C THR A 791 38.01 -18.90 19.19
N SER A 792 39.13 -19.33 18.60
CA SER A 792 40.49 -18.83 18.87
C SER A 792 40.71 -17.47 18.23
N SER A 793 39.99 -16.46 18.71
CA SER A 793 40.36 -15.06 18.51
C SER A 793 39.88 -14.27 19.71
N PRO A 794 40.77 -13.52 20.38
CA PRO A 794 40.36 -12.69 21.49
C PRO A 794 39.46 -11.61 20.90
N VAL A 795 38.19 -11.61 21.30
CA VAL A 795 37.34 -10.43 21.20
C VAL A 795 38.12 -9.34 21.90
N ALA A 796 38.69 -8.40 21.13
CA ALA A 796 39.27 -7.19 21.66
C ALA A 796 38.20 -6.61 22.58
N SER A 797 38.52 -6.57 23.88
CA SER A 797 37.64 -6.05 24.91
C SER A 797 37.15 -4.71 24.42
N ALA A 798 35.89 -4.66 23.98
CA ALA A 798 35.22 -3.42 23.67
C ALA A 798 35.41 -2.55 24.91
N GLN A 799 36.10 -1.42 24.72
CA GLN A 799 36.22 -0.40 25.75
C GLN A 799 34.84 -0.21 26.38
N PRO A 800 34.78 -0.06 27.71
CA PRO A 800 33.52 0.00 28.42
C PRO A 800 32.63 1.02 27.74
N ALA A 801 31.49 0.55 27.21
CA ALA A 801 30.37 1.45 26.99
C ALA A 801 30.15 2.15 28.33
N PRO A 802 30.10 3.50 28.34
CA PRO A 802 30.03 4.23 29.57
C PRO A 802 28.85 3.66 30.36
N THR A 803 29.13 3.37 31.63
CA THR A 803 28.13 3.49 32.68
C THR A 803 27.26 4.69 32.29
N VAL A 804 25.92 4.60 32.41
CA VAL A 804 25.12 5.84 32.37
C VAL A 804 25.41 6.60 33.67
N GLU A 805 26.65 7.06 33.80
CA GLU A 805 27.04 8.27 34.46
C GLU A 805 26.63 9.38 33.50
N TYR A 806 25.74 10.24 33.99
CA TYR A 806 25.11 11.31 33.26
C TYR A 806 26.17 12.34 32.83
N ALA A 807 26.76 12.16 31.64
CA ALA A 807 27.76 13.06 31.09
C ALA A 807 27.26 14.52 31.03
N GLU A 808 28.14 15.46 31.36
CA GLU A 808 27.94 16.90 31.14
C GLU A 808 27.78 17.17 29.63
N ALA A 809 26.91 18.10 29.23
CA ALA A 809 26.78 18.45 27.82
C ALA A 809 28.09 19.01 27.27
N THR A 810 28.52 18.47 26.13
CA THR A 810 29.72 18.94 25.43
C THR A 810 29.27 19.86 24.31
N LEU A 811 29.64 21.13 24.37
CA LEU A 811 29.32 22.09 23.31
C LEU A 811 29.90 21.58 21.98
N LEU A 812 29.04 21.45 20.98
CA LEU A 812 29.44 21.00 19.64
C LEU A 812 30.42 22.01 19.03
N ASN A 813 31.42 21.51 18.31
CA ASN A 813 32.27 22.39 17.50
C ASN A 813 31.49 22.96 16.31
N ASP A 814 32.03 24.00 15.67
CA ASP A 814 31.30 24.73 14.63
C ASP A 814 30.95 23.87 13.39
N ALA A 815 31.80 22.90 13.04
CA ALA A 815 31.55 22.01 11.91
C ALA A 815 30.39 21.04 12.21
N GLU A 816 30.39 20.43 13.40
CA GLU A 816 29.33 19.54 13.88
C GLU A 816 28.01 20.28 14.08
N PHE A 817 28.06 21.50 14.63
CA PHE A 817 26.89 22.35 14.80
C PHE A 817 26.26 22.71 13.46
N ARG A 818 27.02 23.18 12.47
CA ARG A 818 26.50 23.53 11.13
C ARG A 818 25.89 22.34 10.39
N LYS A 819 26.41 21.13 10.62
CA LYS A 819 25.85 19.90 10.03
C LYS A 819 24.46 19.57 10.58
N GLN A 820 24.19 19.94 11.82
CA GLN A 820 22.96 19.58 12.54
C GLN A 820 21.96 20.74 12.66
N TRP A 821 22.42 21.99 12.69
CA TRP A 821 21.62 23.19 12.86
C TRP A 821 21.60 24.01 11.56
N ILE A 822 20.56 23.81 10.75
CA ILE A 822 20.42 24.50 9.46
C ILE A 822 20.07 25.98 9.71
N THR A 823 20.96 26.86 9.28
CA THR A 823 20.89 28.32 9.51
C THR A 823 20.42 29.12 8.31
N ASP A 824 20.14 28.49 7.17
CA ASP A 824 19.71 29.18 5.95
C ASP A 824 18.30 29.77 6.11
N ARG A 825 18.25 30.99 6.66
CA ARG A 825 17.05 31.82 6.85
C ARG A 825 16.90 32.78 5.66
N SER A 826 16.68 32.26 4.45
CA SER A 826 15.98 33.08 3.44
C SER A 826 14.62 33.47 4.03
N THR A 827 14.31 34.76 4.06
CA THR A 827 13.08 35.42 4.57
C THR A 827 12.00 34.47 5.10
N ALA A 828 11.89 34.38 6.44
CA ALA A 828 10.82 33.64 7.09
C ALA A 828 9.45 34.15 6.65
N HIS A 829 8.49 33.26 6.38
CA HIS A 829 7.14 33.69 6.02
C HIS A 829 6.43 34.19 7.27
N THR A 830 5.80 35.36 7.17
CA THR A 830 4.85 35.84 8.16
C THR A 830 3.47 35.28 7.78
N PRO A 831 2.89 34.39 8.59
CA PRO A 831 1.56 33.86 8.33
C PRO A 831 0.49 34.94 8.52
N ILE A 832 -0.63 34.75 7.85
CA ILE A 832 -1.77 35.65 7.93
C ILE A 832 -2.62 35.31 9.15
N VAL A 833 -2.98 36.32 9.93
CA VAL A 833 -3.98 36.20 10.99
C VAL A 833 -5.34 35.96 10.34
N ASP A 834 -5.91 34.79 10.57
CA ASP A 834 -7.10 34.31 9.87
C ASP A 834 -8.36 34.23 10.74
N GLY A 835 -8.23 34.50 12.05
CA GLY A 835 -9.33 34.55 13.01
C GLY A 835 -9.96 33.19 13.35
N ALA A 836 -9.44 32.07 12.82
CA ALA A 836 -9.99 30.74 13.07
C ALA A 836 -9.73 30.30 14.52
N GLN A 837 -10.76 29.79 15.19
CA GLN A 837 -10.68 29.28 16.56
C GLN A 837 -10.77 27.75 16.54
N LEU A 838 -9.75 27.07 17.07
CA LEU A 838 -9.64 25.61 16.98
C LEU A 838 -10.19 24.91 18.23
N SER A 839 -10.69 23.69 18.05
CA SER A 839 -10.86 22.71 19.12
C SER A 839 -10.54 21.28 18.63
N LEU A 840 -10.01 20.43 19.52
CA LEU A 840 -9.58 19.07 19.17
C LEU A 840 -10.52 18.03 19.76
N ARG A 841 -10.89 17.02 18.97
CA ARG A 841 -11.75 15.92 19.36
C ARG A 841 -11.31 14.61 18.72
N TRP A 842 -11.75 13.49 19.28
CA TRP A 842 -11.67 12.20 18.61
C TRP A 842 -12.93 12.02 17.75
N GLU A 843 -12.77 11.63 16.48
CA GLU A 843 -13.90 11.39 15.57
C GLU A 843 -14.83 10.30 16.15
N ASN A 844 -14.21 9.20 16.61
CA ASN A 844 -14.85 8.18 17.44
C ASN A 844 -13.91 7.88 18.63
N PRO A 845 -14.27 8.28 19.87
CA PRO A 845 -13.45 8.02 21.06
C PRO A 845 -13.25 6.53 21.39
N LEU A 846 -14.12 5.64 20.90
CA LEU A 846 -14.09 4.20 21.16
C LEU A 846 -13.30 3.42 20.09
N ALA A 847 -13.09 4.00 18.91
CA ALA A 847 -12.36 3.36 17.81
C ALA A 847 -10.90 3.05 18.19
N LYS A 848 -10.33 1.98 17.63
CA LYS A 848 -8.90 1.66 17.76
C LYS A 848 -8.32 1.28 16.39
N PRO A 849 -7.44 2.12 15.81
CA PRO A 849 -6.92 3.40 16.32
C PRO A 849 -7.94 4.56 16.24
N ARG A 850 -7.87 5.50 17.19
CA ARG A 850 -8.67 6.75 17.16
C ARG A 850 -8.15 7.74 16.12
N CYS A 851 -9.06 8.35 15.37
CA CYS A 851 -8.74 9.38 14.37
C CYS A 851 -8.98 10.78 14.96
N MET A 852 -8.03 11.69 14.72
CA MET A 852 -8.11 13.08 15.18
C MET A 852 -9.09 13.87 14.32
N ARG A 853 -9.94 14.67 14.98
CA ARG A 853 -10.81 15.68 14.36
C ARG A 853 -10.44 17.05 14.92
N VAL A 854 -10.25 18.02 14.04
CA VAL A 854 -9.99 19.42 14.38
C VAL A 854 -11.19 20.25 13.95
N ASP A 855 -11.95 20.77 14.91
CA ASP A 855 -13.04 21.69 14.62
C ASP A 855 -12.49 23.13 14.62
N MET A 856 -12.92 23.93 13.66
CA MET A 856 -12.50 25.30 13.42
C MET A 856 -13.74 26.18 13.32
N TYR A 857 -13.96 27.02 14.32
CA TYR A 857 -14.97 28.06 14.28
C TYR A 857 -14.43 29.27 13.52
N LEU A 858 -15.20 29.74 12.54
CA LEU A 858 -14.89 30.85 11.64
C LEU A 858 -15.80 32.04 12.00
N PRO A 859 -15.33 33.00 12.82
CA PRO A 859 -16.20 34.03 13.39
C PRO A 859 -16.90 34.91 12.36
N HIS A 860 -16.26 35.17 11.22
CA HIS A 860 -16.83 35.99 10.13
C HIS A 860 -17.93 35.28 9.34
N LEU A 861 -18.00 33.94 9.40
CA LEU A 861 -19.06 33.14 8.79
C LEU A 861 -20.08 32.64 9.80
N ASP A 862 -19.85 32.86 11.10
CA ASP A 862 -20.60 32.24 12.20
C ASP A 862 -20.78 30.72 11.98
N GLN A 863 -19.72 30.06 11.52
CA GLN A 863 -19.77 28.68 11.06
C GLN A 863 -18.61 27.86 11.63
N THR A 864 -18.90 26.63 12.06
CA THR A 864 -17.87 25.66 12.42
C THR A 864 -17.64 24.67 11.28
N VAL A 865 -16.37 24.42 10.96
CA VAL A 865 -15.94 23.40 10.00
C VAL A 865 -14.94 22.45 10.64
N SER A 866 -14.87 21.21 10.18
CA SER A 866 -14.08 20.16 10.80
C SER A 866 -13.08 19.55 9.83
N ALA A 867 -11.84 19.32 10.25
CA ALA A 867 -10.84 18.58 9.49
C ALA A 867 -10.54 17.22 10.14
N TYR A 868 -10.60 16.15 9.34
CA TYR A 868 -10.16 14.80 9.71
C TYR A 868 -9.60 14.08 8.46
N ARG A 869 -8.94 12.93 8.61
CA ARG A 869 -8.21 12.25 7.52
C ARG A 869 -8.67 10.80 7.33
N LYS A 870 -9.15 10.47 6.13
CA LYS A 870 -9.54 9.09 5.74
C LYS A 870 -8.39 8.26 5.18
N THR A 871 -7.35 8.90 4.63
CA THR A 871 -6.22 8.23 3.93
C THR A 871 -4.85 8.67 4.45
N GLY A 872 -4.79 9.48 5.51
CA GLY A 872 -3.54 10.05 6.02
C GLY A 872 -2.80 10.93 5.01
N TRP A 873 -3.51 11.50 4.04
CA TRP A 873 -2.96 12.36 3.00
C TRP A 873 -3.09 13.83 3.38
N PHE A 874 -2.01 14.61 3.21
CA PHE A 874 -1.91 16.02 3.65
C PHE A 874 -1.47 16.95 2.52
N TYR A 875 -1.68 16.56 1.26
CA TYR A 875 -1.22 17.34 0.11
C TYR A 875 -1.92 18.69 -0.01
N ASP A 876 -3.19 18.77 0.41
CA ASP A 876 -3.98 20.00 0.52
C ASP A 876 -3.24 21.05 1.36
N ILE A 877 -2.75 20.67 2.54
CA ILE A 877 -2.05 21.61 3.43
C ILE A 877 -0.61 21.83 2.95
N VAL A 878 0.12 20.74 2.68
CA VAL A 878 1.58 20.79 2.47
C VAL A 878 1.96 21.41 1.12
N THR A 879 1.14 21.21 0.09
CA THR A 879 1.45 21.65 -1.28
C THR A 879 0.54 22.77 -1.74
N GLU A 880 -0.75 22.72 -1.40
CA GLU A 880 -1.77 23.64 -1.91
C GLU A 880 -2.14 24.75 -0.91
N GLN A 881 -1.59 24.72 0.32
CA GLN A 881 -1.77 25.74 1.38
C GLN A 881 -3.25 26.01 1.73
N GLN A 882 -4.07 24.96 1.66
CA GLN A 882 -5.49 24.97 1.99
C GLN A 882 -5.83 23.74 2.84
N CYS A 883 -6.97 23.77 3.51
CA CYS A 883 -7.39 22.65 4.33
C CYS A 883 -8.70 22.06 3.82
N GLU A 884 -8.68 20.77 3.55
CA GLU A 884 -9.88 19.99 3.37
C GLU A 884 -10.68 19.91 4.68
N VAL A 885 -11.90 20.44 4.65
CA VAL A 885 -12.80 20.55 5.81
C VAL A 885 -14.20 20.03 5.49
N PHE A 886 -15.00 19.78 6.53
CA PHE A 886 -16.36 19.26 6.48
C PHE A 886 -17.29 20.18 7.29
N THR A 887 -18.49 20.46 6.80
CA THR A 887 -19.52 21.25 7.50
C THR A 887 -20.56 20.33 8.13
N GLU A 888 -21.28 20.75 9.18
CA GLU A 888 -22.31 19.91 9.84
C GLU A 888 -23.43 19.43 8.91
N GLU A 889 -23.84 20.25 7.94
CA GLU A 889 -25.01 19.98 7.08
C GLU A 889 -24.66 19.67 5.62
N GLY A 890 -23.38 19.58 5.25
CA GLY A 890 -23.00 19.78 3.85
C GLY A 890 -21.75 19.05 3.36
N PRO A 891 -21.47 19.14 2.05
CA PRO A 891 -20.34 18.49 1.45
C PRO A 891 -19.03 18.98 2.06
N LYS A 892 -17.98 18.13 2.07
CA LYS A 892 -16.59 18.59 2.26
C LYS A 892 -16.34 19.85 1.41
N LYS A 893 -15.60 20.80 1.94
CA LYS A 893 -15.19 22.04 1.28
C LYS A 893 -13.67 22.19 1.40
N CYS A 894 -13.11 23.17 0.72
CA CYS A 894 -11.72 23.55 0.93
C CYS A 894 -11.68 24.93 1.58
N LEU A 895 -11.14 24.98 2.80
CA LEU A 895 -10.91 26.20 3.55
C LEU A 895 -9.57 26.77 3.13
N ARG A 896 -9.58 27.97 2.55
CA ARG A 896 -8.38 28.69 2.12
C ARG A 896 -8.47 30.17 2.46
N TRP A 897 -7.34 30.83 2.48
CA TRP A 897 -7.31 32.29 2.48
C TRP A 897 -7.70 32.82 1.10
N ASP A 898 -8.52 33.87 1.08
CA ASP A 898 -8.79 34.64 -0.13
C ASP A 898 -8.16 36.02 0.00
N GLU A 899 -7.13 36.29 -0.82
CA GLU A 899 -6.41 37.57 -0.79
C GLU A 899 -7.29 38.75 -1.19
N SER A 900 -8.27 38.55 -2.08
CA SER A 900 -9.17 39.62 -2.53
C SER A 900 -10.20 39.99 -1.47
N ALA A 901 -10.70 38.99 -0.73
CA ALA A 901 -11.66 39.19 0.35
C ALA A 901 -11.00 39.50 1.70
N GLY A 902 -9.69 39.25 1.85
CA GLY A 902 -8.97 39.45 3.11
C GLY A 902 -9.48 38.58 4.26
N GLN A 903 -10.02 37.40 3.96
CA GLN A 903 -10.62 36.48 4.93
C GLN A 903 -10.57 35.02 4.46
N LEU A 904 -10.87 34.08 5.37
CA LEU A 904 -11.02 32.67 5.00
C LEU A 904 -12.31 32.44 4.21
N VAL A 905 -12.25 31.64 3.15
CA VAL A 905 -13.42 31.27 2.33
C VAL A 905 -13.54 29.76 2.22
N LEU A 906 -14.77 29.30 2.04
CA LEU A 906 -15.11 27.90 1.83
C LEU A 906 -15.48 27.67 0.35
N ASN A 907 -14.60 26.97 -0.37
CA ASN A 907 -14.83 26.64 -1.78
C ASN A 907 -15.32 25.19 -1.95
N GLU A 908 -16.20 24.97 -2.93
CA GLU A 908 -16.65 23.63 -3.31
C GLU A 908 -15.53 22.87 -4.05
N ASP A 909 -14.87 23.53 -4.98
CA ASP A 909 -13.76 22.97 -5.74
C ASP A 909 -12.42 23.08 -5.03
N ARG A 910 -11.66 22.00 -5.14
CA ARG A 910 -10.24 21.98 -4.77
C ARG A 910 -9.47 22.70 -5.86
N GLY A 911 -9.09 23.95 -5.62
CA GLY A 911 -8.23 24.69 -6.55
C GLY A 911 -6.88 23.97 -6.69
N GLN A 912 -6.42 23.75 -7.93
CA GLN A 912 -5.05 23.32 -8.21
C GLN A 912 -4.09 24.50 -8.00
N MET A 913 -3.97 24.95 -6.75
CA MET A 913 -2.93 25.91 -6.38
C MET A 913 -1.68 25.11 -6.02
N THR A 914 -0.60 25.29 -6.77
CA THR A 914 0.64 24.56 -6.54
C THR A 914 1.67 25.49 -5.91
N ARG A 915 2.72 24.91 -5.31
CA ARG A 915 3.91 25.67 -4.88
C ARG A 915 4.50 26.51 -6.01
N GLU A 916 4.29 26.12 -7.27
CA GLU A 916 4.79 26.82 -8.46
C GLU A 916 3.96 28.07 -8.81
N THR A 917 2.69 28.17 -8.37
CA THR A 917 1.86 29.36 -8.58
C THR A 917 2.14 30.50 -7.60
N GLY A 918 3.07 30.30 -6.63
CA GLY A 918 3.65 31.38 -5.84
C GLY A 918 2.67 32.11 -4.90
N VAL A 919 1.83 31.38 -4.16
CA VAL A 919 1.00 32.00 -3.11
C VAL A 919 1.92 32.59 -2.04
N THR A 920 1.80 33.91 -1.81
CA THR A 920 2.61 34.69 -0.88
C THR A 920 2.11 34.65 0.57
N ALA A 921 0.89 34.17 0.80
CA ALA A 921 0.18 34.40 2.05
C ALA A 921 -0.37 33.08 2.64
N VAL A 922 0.21 32.62 3.76
CA VAL A 922 -0.13 31.33 4.38
C VAL A 922 -0.98 31.54 5.64
N PRO A 923 -2.22 31.01 5.72
CA PRO A 923 -3.07 31.18 6.90
C PRO A 923 -2.48 30.53 8.18
N GLN A 924 -2.67 31.20 9.32
CA GLN A 924 -2.20 30.81 10.63
C GLN A 924 -2.74 29.44 11.13
N PHE A 925 -3.95 29.05 10.77
CA PHE A 925 -4.61 27.85 11.30
C PHE A 925 -3.97 26.54 10.81
N LEU A 926 -3.25 26.56 9.68
CA LEU A 926 -2.70 25.36 9.04
C LEU A 926 -1.66 24.64 9.91
N LEU A 927 -0.79 25.39 10.60
CA LEU A 927 0.26 24.80 11.44
C LEU A 927 -0.31 24.09 12.69
N PRO A 928 -1.19 24.73 13.49
CA PRO A 928 -1.93 24.05 14.57
C PRO A 928 -2.69 22.79 14.11
N VAL A 929 -3.37 22.84 12.96
CA VAL A 929 -4.06 21.67 12.39
C VAL A 929 -3.08 20.52 12.14
N LEU A 930 -1.93 20.79 11.50
CA LEU A 930 -0.89 19.76 11.29
C LEU A 930 -0.32 19.22 12.59
N MET A 931 -0.09 20.08 13.58
CA MET A 931 0.38 19.68 14.91
C MET A 931 -0.62 18.71 15.56
N ALA A 932 -1.92 19.00 15.51
CA ALA A 932 -2.95 18.11 16.05
C ALA A 932 -2.91 16.70 15.41
N PHE A 933 -2.70 16.63 14.09
CA PHE A 933 -2.58 15.34 13.38
C PHE A 933 -1.31 14.55 13.70
N THR A 934 -0.31 15.13 14.38
CA THR A 934 0.82 14.35 14.92
C THR A 934 0.38 13.39 16.04
N CYS A 935 -0.76 13.67 16.68
CA CYS A 935 -1.32 12.86 17.76
C CYS A 935 -2.28 11.77 17.26
N ASP A 936 -2.70 11.81 15.99
CA ASP A 936 -3.61 10.83 15.38
C ASP A 936 -3.10 9.39 15.56
N GLU A 937 -3.93 8.46 16.02
CA GLU A 937 -3.46 7.10 16.31
C GLU A 937 -3.31 6.25 15.04
N LYS A 938 -4.03 6.60 13.96
CA LYS A 938 -4.00 5.88 12.68
C LYS A 938 -2.92 6.45 11.74
N TYR A 939 -2.77 7.77 11.73
CA TYR A 939 -1.96 8.49 10.73
C TYR A 939 -0.86 9.39 11.33
N SER A 940 -0.49 9.25 12.61
CA SER A 940 0.54 10.13 13.22
C SER A 940 1.86 10.18 12.44
N THR A 941 2.31 9.08 11.84
CA THR A 941 3.56 9.06 11.07
C THR A 941 3.47 9.96 9.84
N ASN A 942 2.32 9.94 9.16
CA ASN A 942 2.04 10.80 8.02
C ASN A 942 1.91 12.25 8.48
N GLY A 943 1.25 12.51 9.61
CA GLY A 943 1.17 13.83 10.23
C GLY A 943 2.54 14.42 10.56
N CYS A 944 3.45 13.65 11.19
CA CYS A 944 4.81 14.11 11.46
C CYS A 944 5.62 14.38 10.18
N LYS A 945 5.46 13.55 9.15
CA LYS A 945 6.10 13.78 7.84
C LYS A 945 5.57 15.04 7.17
N ALA A 946 4.24 15.24 7.19
CA ALA A 946 3.59 16.43 6.67
C ALA A 946 4.05 17.70 7.41
N LEU A 947 4.13 17.65 8.75
CA LEU A 947 4.65 18.74 9.57
C LEU A 947 6.08 19.12 9.12
N LYS A 948 6.98 18.13 8.96
CA LYS A 948 8.34 18.36 8.45
C LYS A 948 8.35 19.02 7.07
N ASP A 949 7.59 18.46 6.13
CA ASP A 949 7.57 18.93 4.74
C ASP A 949 6.97 20.34 4.64
N PHE A 950 6.03 20.68 5.53
CA PHE A 950 5.42 21.99 5.65
C PHE A 950 6.39 23.03 6.23
N ILE A 951 6.98 22.78 7.40
CA ILE A 951 7.91 23.72 8.04
C ILE A 951 9.20 23.92 7.23
N GLY A 952 9.70 22.87 6.56
CA GLY A 952 10.90 22.95 5.73
C GLY A 952 10.70 23.84 4.51
N TRP A 953 9.47 23.96 4.02
CA TRP A 953 9.10 24.89 2.96
C TRP A 953 8.73 26.28 3.50
N ALA A 954 7.84 26.36 4.49
CA ALA A 954 7.29 27.62 4.99
C ALA A 954 8.30 28.47 5.77
N ARG A 955 9.36 27.86 6.33
CA ARG A 955 10.44 28.54 7.07
C ARG A 955 9.90 29.55 8.11
N TYR A 956 8.88 29.17 8.88
CA TYR A 956 8.26 30.05 9.87
C TYR A 956 9.23 30.53 10.94
N SER A 957 8.94 31.69 11.52
CA SER A 957 9.69 32.19 12.67
C SER A 957 9.42 31.33 13.92
N PRO A 958 10.39 31.19 14.84
CA PRO A 958 10.19 30.46 16.08
C PRO A 958 9.01 30.98 16.92
N GLU A 959 8.75 32.29 16.88
CA GLU A 959 7.65 32.93 17.60
C GLU A 959 6.30 32.43 17.11
N TYR A 960 6.13 32.30 15.80
CA TYR A 960 4.89 31.75 15.23
C TYR A 960 4.73 30.26 15.55
N VAL A 961 5.82 29.48 15.53
CA VAL A 961 5.78 28.08 15.96
C VAL A 961 5.37 27.99 17.43
N ALA A 962 5.88 28.88 18.29
CA ALA A 962 5.48 28.96 19.69
C ALA A 962 3.97 29.26 19.84
N ASP A 963 3.44 30.22 19.08
CA ASP A 963 2.00 30.54 19.06
C ASP A 963 1.14 29.36 18.63
N ALA A 964 1.54 28.65 17.58
CA ALA A 964 0.84 27.45 17.12
C ALA A 964 0.83 26.35 18.19
N VAL A 965 1.95 26.15 18.90
CA VAL A 965 2.06 25.18 19.98
C VAL A 965 1.19 25.59 21.18
N ARG A 966 1.19 26.87 21.56
CA ARG A 966 0.30 27.42 22.60
C ARG A 966 -1.18 27.27 22.26
N THR A 967 -1.53 27.30 20.98
CA THR A 967 -2.90 27.08 20.51
C THR A 967 -3.38 25.64 20.78
N VAL A 968 -2.51 24.64 20.58
CA VAL A 968 -2.92 23.22 20.68
C VAL A 968 -2.66 22.57 22.04
N LEU A 969 -1.68 23.06 22.81
CA LEU A 969 -1.29 22.48 24.11
C LEU A 969 -2.41 22.37 25.15
N PRO A 970 -3.35 23.34 25.27
CA PRO A 970 -4.42 23.26 26.26
C PRO A 970 -5.41 22.10 26.06
N PHE A 971 -5.47 21.50 24.87
CA PHE A 971 -6.40 20.40 24.60
C PHE A 971 -5.87 19.06 25.14
N GLU A 972 -6.70 18.35 25.92
CA GLU A 972 -6.34 17.03 26.50
C GLU A 972 -5.97 16.00 25.43
N GLN A 973 -6.56 16.11 24.23
CA GLN A 973 -6.32 15.24 23.09
C GLN A 973 -4.92 15.44 22.49
N PHE A 974 -4.29 16.59 22.72
CA PHE A 974 -2.96 16.90 22.21
C PHE A 974 -1.87 16.28 23.08
N ASN A 975 -0.95 15.55 22.44
CA ASN A 975 0.18 14.91 23.08
C ASN A 975 1.46 15.18 22.28
N PRO A 976 2.37 16.05 22.77
CA PRO A 976 3.58 16.43 22.04
C PRO A 976 4.62 15.30 21.94
N ALA A 977 4.48 14.17 22.66
CA ALA A 977 5.52 13.15 22.74
C ALA A 977 5.88 12.52 21.38
N LYS A 978 4.89 12.28 20.50
CA LYS A 978 5.14 11.69 19.17
C LYS A 978 5.93 12.64 18.27
N ALA A 979 5.54 13.91 18.24
CA ALA A 979 6.26 14.94 17.51
C ALA A 979 7.66 15.18 18.09
N ALA A 980 7.81 15.18 19.43
CA ALA A 980 9.12 15.28 20.08
C ALA A 980 10.05 14.11 19.72
N GLN A 981 9.55 12.87 19.77
CA GLN A 981 10.33 11.70 19.34
C GLN A 981 10.73 11.75 17.86
N PHE A 982 9.87 12.32 17.02
CA PHE A 982 10.19 12.56 15.62
C PHE A 982 11.35 13.56 15.47
N MET A 983 11.35 14.67 16.24
CA MET A 983 12.44 15.64 16.28
C MET A 983 13.77 15.01 16.74
N ALA A 984 13.74 14.12 17.73
CA ALA A 984 14.94 13.42 18.21
C ALA A 984 15.66 12.61 17.11
N LYS A 985 14.92 12.11 16.11
CA LYS A 985 15.46 11.35 14.99
C LYS A 985 15.93 12.21 13.81
N GLN A 986 15.66 13.52 13.84
CA GLN A 986 15.93 14.45 12.74
C GLN A 986 16.42 15.79 13.28
N PRO A 987 17.64 15.86 13.84
CA PRO A 987 18.13 17.06 14.54
C PRO A 987 18.03 18.35 13.69
N GLN A 988 18.15 18.24 12.37
CA GLN A 988 17.97 19.35 11.42
C GLN A 988 16.65 20.12 11.55
N VAL A 989 15.56 19.49 11.99
CA VAL A 989 14.26 20.18 12.15
C VAL A 989 14.19 21.00 13.45
N LEU A 990 15.09 20.77 14.41
CA LEU A 990 15.11 21.49 15.70
C LEU A 990 15.39 22.98 15.51
N SER A 991 16.11 23.37 14.45
CA SER A 991 16.33 24.77 14.08
C SER A 991 15.02 25.58 13.94
N LEU A 992 13.92 24.90 13.61
CA LEU A 992 12.59 25.50 13.42
C LEU A 992 11.58 25.09 14.52
N LEU A 993 11.67 23.86 15.05
CA LEU A 993 10.67 23.31 15.98
C LEU A 993 11.09 23.30 17.45
N TRP A 994 12.25 23.84 17.82
CA TRP A 994 12.62 23.95 19.24
C TRP A 994 11.54 24.60 20.13
N PRO A 995 10.69 25.57 19.67
CA PRO A 995 9.64 26.13 20.52
C PRO A 995 8.59 25.10 20.93
N MET A 996 8.42 24.03 20.15
CA MET A 996 7.54 22.92 20.52
C MET A 996 8.01 22.21 21.78
N LEU A 997 9.33 22.16 22.02
CA LEU A 997 9.90 21.60 23.25
C LEU A 997 9.72 22.58 24.42
N THR A 998 10.10 23.85 24.24
CA THR A 998 10.14 24.84 25.33
C THR A 998 8.74 25.24 25.79
N GLU A 999 7.78 25.46 24.87
CA GLU A 999 6.38 25.72 25.22
C GLU A 999 5.71 24.51 25.88
N SER A 1000 6.04 23.28 25.44
CA SER A 1000 5.54 22.07 26.11
C SER A 1000 6.04 21.97 27.56
N LEU A 1001 7.32 22.31 27.80
CA LEU A 1001 7.87 22.34 29.16
C LEU A 1001 7.23 23.45 30.01
N ARG A 1002 7.02 24.64 29.44
CA ARG A 1002 6.37 25.76 30.11
C ARG A 1002 4.92 25.44 30.49
N HIS A 1003 4.16 24.85 29.57
CA HIS A 1003 2.80 24.41 29.84
C HIS A 1003 2.76 23.29 30.90
N ALA A 1004 3.69 22.35 30.85
CA ALA A 1004 3.82 21.33 31.89
C ALA A 1004 4.15 21.93 33.26
N ALA A 1005 5.02 22.95 33.33
CA ALA A 1005 5.35 23.65 34.57
C ALA A 1005 4.12 24.33 35.19
N ALA A 1006 3.30 25.00 34.35
CA ALA A 1006 2.03 25.58 34.78
C ALA A 1006 1.06 24.52 35.33
N GLN A 1007 0.87 23.40 34.63
CA GLN A 1007 0.02 22.30 35.13
C GLN A 1007 0.53 21.70 36.45
N VAL A 1008 1.86 21.59 36.60
CA VAL A 1008 2.50 21.09 37.82
C VAL A 1008 2.27 22.02 39.00
N ALA A 1009 2.28 23.34 38.77
CA ALA A 1009 1.94 24.33 39.79
C ALA A 1009 0.47 24.19 40.25
N GLU A 1010 -0.43 23.79 39.35
CA GLU A 1010 -1.85 23.49 39.63
C GLU A 1010 -2.08 22.08 40.21
N GLY A 1011 -1.03 21.26 40.35
CA GLY A 1011 -1.08 19.93 40.98
C GLY A 1011 -1.25 18.74 40.02
N SER A 1012 -1.26 18.97 38.69
CA SER A 1012 -1.34 17.93 37.67
C SER A 1012 0.02 17.68 36.99
N VAL A 1013 0.34 16.43 36.64
CA VAL A 1013 1.58 16.12 35.90
C VAL A 1013 1.23 15.47 34.57
N PRO A 1014 1.52 16.12 33.42
CA PRO A 1014 1.20 15.54 32.12
C PRO A 1014 1.91 14.19 31.91
N ARG A 1015 1.17 13.19 31.42
CA ARG A 1015 1.72 11.83 31.17
C ARG A 1015 2.85 11.83 30.13
N TRP A 1016 2.86 12.81 29.22
CA TRP A 1016 3.84 12.95 28.15
C TRP A 1016 5.12 13.69 28.57
N LEU A 1017 5.15 14.35 29.73
CA LEU A 1017 6.26 15.21 30.18
C LEU A 1017 7.61 14.49 30.14
N ASN A 1018 7.66 13.27 30.70
CA ASN A 1018 8.90 12.50 30.73
C ASN A 1018 9.46 12.18 29.32
N LYS A 1019 8.58 12.03 28.32
CA LYS A 1019 8.99 11.78 26.93
C LYS A 1019 9.54 13.04 26.25
N VAL A 1020 9.00 14.21 26.56
CA VAL A 1020 9.55 15.48 26.08
C VAL A 1020 10.92 15.74 26.70
N LEU A 1021 11.06 15.55 28.02
CA LEU A 1021 12.35 15.67 28.72
C LEU A 1021 13.41 14.68 28.20
N GLU A 1022 13.02 13.45 27.85
CA GLU A 1022 13.93 12.48 27.21
C GLU A 1022 14.49 13.01 25.88
N VAL A 1023 13.67 13.70 25.10
CA VAL A 1023 14.10 14.28 23.81
C VAL A 1023 15.03 15.47 24.04
N VAL A 1024 14.69 16.37 24.96
CA VAL A 1024 15.54 17.52 25.32
C VAL A 1024 16.89 17.04 25.84
N TYR A 1025 16.90 16.00 26.67
CA TYR A 1025 18.14 15.37 27.16
C TYR A 1025 18.95 14.75 26.03
N PHE A 1026 18.31 13.96 25.17
CA PHE A 1026 18.97 13.32 24.03
C PHE A 1026 19.58 14.33 23.04
N GLN A 1027 18.99 15.52 22.93
CA GLN A 1027 19.45 16.60 22.04
C GLN A 1027 20.15 17.75 22.80
N SER A 1028 20.56 17.52 24.05
CA SER A 1028 21.05 18.57 24.94
C SER A 1028 22.31 19.26 24.43
N ASP A 1029 23.28 18.51 23.87
CA ASP A 1029 24.50 19.10 23.26
C ASP A 1029 24.15 20.10 22.15
N LEU A 1030 23.21 19.76 21.27
CA LEU A 1030 22.78 20.60 20.16
C LEU A 1030 21.97 21.80 20.63
N LEU A 1031 21.00 21.59 21.53
CA LEU A 1031 20.14 22.64 22.08
C LEU A 1031 20.92 23.63 22.94
N ALA A 1032 21.86 23.16 23.76
CA ALA A 1032 22.77 24.00 24.54
C ALA A 1032 23.70 24.80 23.61
N SER A 1033 24.26 24.14 22.59
CA SER A 1033 25.09 24.79 21.56
C SER A 1033 24.34 25.88 20.80
N ALA A 1034 23.06 25.65 20.48
CA ALA A 1034 22.19 26.63 19.83
C ALA A 1034 21.85 27.81 20.77
N THR A 1035 21.66 27.53 22.06
CA THR A 1035 21.37 28.55 23.08
C THR A 1035 22.57 29.47 23.29
N VAL A 1036 23.78 28.92 23.50
CA VAL A 1036 25.03 29.68 23.64
C VAL A 1036 25.31 30.54 22.40
N ARG A 1037 25.00 30.04 21.21
CA ARG A 1037 25.17 30.77 19.93
C ARG A 1037 24.04 31.77 19.64
N GLY A 1038 23.11 31.98 20.59
CA GLY A 1038 22.03 32.96 20.47
C GLY A 1038 20.89 32.58 19.51
N HIS A 1039 20.81 31.32 19.08
CA HIS A 1039 19.70 30.84 18.24
C HIS A 1039 18.44 30.50 19.03
N ILE A 1040 18.60 30.14 20.31
CA ILE A 1040 17.51 29.94 21.28
C ILE A 1040 17.74 30.93 22.42
N PRO A 1041 16.75 31.78 22.78
CA PRO A 1041 16.88 32.66 23.93
C PRO A 1041 17.10 31.87 25.23
N THR A 1042 17.99 32.34 26.10
CA THR A 1042 18.33 31.65 27.36
C THR A 1042 17.13 31.49 28.29
N THR A 1043 16.18 32.43 28.24
CA THR A 1043 14.93 32.43 29.01
C THR A 1043 13.99 31.28 28.68
N GLU A 1044 14.15 30.63 27.53
CA GLU A 1044 13.28 29.53 27.09
C GLU A 1044 13.41 28.27 27.95
N TRP A 1045 14.50 28.15 28.72
CA TRP A 1045 14.79 26.99 29.56
C TRP A 1045 14.34 27.15 31.02
N ALA A 1046 13.75 28.30 31.41
CA ALA A 1046 13.40 28.59 32.80
C ALA A 1046 12.46 27.54 33.43
N ALA A 1047 11.56 26.96 32.62
CA ALA A 1047 10.62 25.91 33.04
C ALA A 1047 11.32 24.65 33.58
N LEU A 1048 12.59 24.38 33.22
CA LEU A 1048 13.34 23.24 33.76
C LEU A 1048 13.58 23.36 35.27
N HIS A 1049 13.83 24.58 35.77
CA HIS A 1049 14.01 24.81 37.20
C HIS A 1049 12.70 24.64 37.97
N GLU A 1050 11.60 25.15 37.42
CA GLU A 1050 10.25 24.99 37.98
C GLU A 1050 9.86 23.51 38.07
N LEU A 1051 10.08 22.75 36.99
CA LEU A 1051 9.83 21.32 36.95
C LEU A 1051 10.77 20.54 37.88
N GLY A 1052 12.04 20.93 37.98
CA GLY A 1052 13.00 20.32 38.91
C GLY A 1052 12.63 20.52 40.39
N GLY A 1053 11.94 21.63 40.69
CA GLY A 1053 11.41 21.97 42.01
C GLY A 1053 10.11 21.26 42.41
N MET A 1054 9.53 20.41 41.55
CA MET A 1054 8.22 19.81 41.81
C MET A 1054 8.20 18.90 43.07
N LYS A 1055 7.12 18.98 43.86
CA LYS A 1055 6.96 18.18 45.10
C LYS A 1055 6.92 16.67 44.85
N LYS A 1056 6.30 16.25 43.73
CA LYS A 1056 6.14 14.83 43.37
C LYS A 1056 7.47 14.24 42.93
N LYS A 1057 7.97 13.24 43.65
CA LYS A 1057 9.16 12.47 43.24
C LYS A 1057 8.82 11.59 42.04
N CYS A 1058 9.43 11.85 40.89
CA CYS A 1058 9.31 11.02 39.69
C CYS A 1058 10.49 11.28 38.74
N ALA A 1059 10.72 10.37 37.78
CA ALA A 1059 11.82 10.47 36.82
C ALA A 1059 11.82 11.77 35.98
N ALA A 1060 10.66 12.40 35.78
CA ALA A 1060 10.57 13.68 35.10
C ALA A 1060 11.22 14.82 35.90
N ARG A 1061 11.07 14.82 37.23
CA ARG A 1061 11.72 15.79 38.12
C ARG A 1061 13.24 15.69 38.03
N ASP A 1062 13.76 14.47 38.20
CA ASP A 1062 15.21 14.23 38.23
C ASP A 1062 15.86 14.62 36.90
N LYS A 1063 15.20 14.34 35.77
CA LYS A 1063 15.63 14.77 34.44
C LYS A 1063 15.58 16.29 34.26
N ALA A 1064 14.53 16.96 34.75
CA ALA A 1064 14.42 18.41 34.66
C ALA A 1064 15.52 19.11 35.45
N MET A 1065 15.83 18.64 36.67
CA MET A 1065 16.96 19.13 37.47
C MET A 1065 18.29 18.99 36.71
N ARG A 1066 18.56 17.80 36.14
CA ARG A 1066 19.81 17.55 35.43
C ARG A 1066 19.92 18.38 34.14
N LEU A 1067 18.83 18.55 33.42
CA LEU A 1067 18.78 19.41 32.25
C LEU A 1067 19.05 20.88 32.62
N ALA A 1068 18.47 21.38 33.71
CA ALA A 1068 18.75 22.72 34.21
C ALA A 1068 20.25 22.91 34.47
N GLU A 1069 20.90 21.98 35.17
CA GLU A 1069 22.36 21.99 35.39
C GLU A 1069 23.16 22.00 34.07
N ILE A 1070 22.73 21.22 33.08
CA ILE A 1070 23.36 21.16 31.76
C ILE A 1070 23.30 22.52 31.05
N PHE A 1071 22.12 23.15 31.00
CA PHE A 1071 21.96 24.43 30.33
C PHE A 1071 22.67 25.56 31.09
N ASP A 1072 22.64 25.58 32.43
CA ASP A 1072 23.40 26.54 33.24
C ASP A 1072 24.91 26.43 33.01
N ALA A 1073 25.44 25.21 33.01
CA ALA A 1073 26.86 24.96 32.77
C ALA A 1073 27.28 25.36 31.35
N ALA A 1074 26.43 25.12 30.35
CA ALA A 1074 26.68 25.55 28.98
C ALA A 1074 26.72 27.08 28.85
N LEU A 1075 25.79 27.78 29.49
CA LEU A 1075 25.73 29.25 29.52
C LEU A 1075 26.89 29.89 30.30
N ALA A 1076 27.46 29.19 31.28
CA ALA A 1076 28.64 29.66 32.00
C ALA A 1076 29.96 29.48 31.19
N ARG A 1077 29.98 28.57 30.19
CA ARG A 1077 31.15 28.25 29.36
C ARG A 1077 31.18 29.02 28.04
N GLY A 1078 30.01 29.39 27.52
CA GLY A 1078 29.84 30.20 26.31
C GLY A 1078 29.92 31.68 26.61
#